data_AF-A0A2E6YAE9-F1
#
_entry.id   AF-A0A2E6YAE9-F1
#
_cell.length_a   1.000
_cell.length_b   1.000
_cell.length_c   1.000
_cell.angle_alpha   90.00
_cell.angle_beta   90.00
_cell.angle_gamma   90.00
#
_symmetry.space_group_name_H-M   'P 1'
#
loop_
_entity.id
_entity.type
_entity.pdbx_description
1 polymer ?
#
loop_
_entity_poly.entity_id
_entity_poly.type
_entity_poly.pdbx_seq_one_letter_code
_entity_poly.pdbx_strand_id
1 'polypeptide(L)'
;MSKEVTMNLGDDGIAVLTLDVQGKPMNVITPELQQDLRECVQKVVSDEAIIGAVVTSAKNDFMAGADLKSMAPLMAGLGVAELAKIIGGPDSIKTVYRELESCGKPFAAAINGTALGGGLELALACHYRVAADRTDAVLGLPEVQVGLLPGAGGTQRLPRMIGCQAALELMTQGRHVKPAQAKAMGIVDELASQEDLIDAAKTWIKEKGNPVQPWDKKGFKIPGGLDANRIGTIQTFLIANALVAKNTNHNYPAPISIVSCVYEGCQVPIDTGLRIETNYFAELIADPVAGNMIRTLFVNKKSADKLRARPEGFEKTKVNTLGMLGAGMMGSGITLVSARSGMNVILLDSTEEQAAKGKQYTEKFLEKRVKKGKMTPEAAAEVLDRITVTTDFNDLAECDLIIEAVFENREIKADVTQKTEAVISEETVFASNTSTLPITGLASSSSRPEGFIGMHFFSPVERMPLVEIILGKKTSDRALAVALDYVQQIRKTPIVVNDSRGFFTSRVFSTACNEANTMLMEGVSPALIENAARHAGYPVGPLAVQDETSIELGYKIHLQTIEDMGDAYKPASGWKVSAKLVEQDRLGKKYGKGFYDYPEGAKKRLWPGLAEMFPVSDEQPDVEEVKSRLMTIQALDAYRCLEENVLMSPDDGDIGSILGWGFPPWAGGVFSYIDTVGVPEFVATCDDYCDRLGERFTVPDSLREKAEKGEKFYP
;
A
#
# COMPACT_ATOMS: atom_id res chain seq x y z
N MET A 1 -24.75 -8.24 26.18
CA MET A 1 -24.09 -7.67 24.99
C MET A 1 -25.17 -7.46 23.93
N SER A 2 -25.14 -6.36 23.19
CA SER A 2 -26.05 -6.13 22.05
C SER A 2 -25.72 -7.14 20.94
N LYS A 3 -26.75 -7.65 20.25
CA LYS A 3 -26.56 -8.54 19.10
C LYS A 3 -25.99 -7.77 17.92
N GLU A 4 -25.01 -8.36 17.24
CA GLU A 4 -24.40 -7.84 16.01
C GLU A 4 -25.17 -8.29 14.76
N VAL A 5 -25.98 -9.34 14.87
CA VAL A 5 -26.99 -9.71 13.86
C VAL A 5 -28.36 -9.76 14.51
N THR A 6 -29.27 -8.94 13.97
CA THR A 6 -30.68 -8.94 14.40
C THR A 6 -31.55 -9.61 13.35
N MET A 7 -32.56 -10.36 13.78
CA MET A 7 -33.50 -11.04 12.88
C MET A 7 -34.91 -10.52 13.11
N ASN A 8 -35.56 -10.07 12.05
CA ASN A 8 -36.98 -9.68 12.05
C ASN A 8 -37.75 -10.58 11.07
N LEU A 9 -38.81 -11.25 11.53
CA LEU A 9 -39.67 -12.04 10.67
C LEU A 9 -40.81 -11.17 10.14
N GLY A 10 -40.87 -10.99 8.83
CA GLY A 10 -42.00 -10.30 8.19
C GLY A 10 -43.26 -11.15 8.16
N ASP A 11 -44.41 -10.50 8.02
CA ASP A 11 -45.74 -11.14 7.85
C ASP A 11 -45.81 -12.04 6.60
N ASP A 12 -44.83 -11.91 5.71
CA ASP A 12 -44.66 -12.69 4.51
C ASP A 12 -43.84 -13.99 4.70
N GLY A 13 -43.52 -14.33 5.95
CA GLY A 13 -42.76 -15.54 6.30
C GLY A 13 -41.27 -15.44 5.96
N ILE A 14 -40.77 -14.26 5.60
CA ILE A 14 -39.36 -14.04 5.25
C ILE A 14 -38.64 -13.34 6.40
N ALA A 15 -37.56 -13.95 6.87
CA ALA A 15 -36.70 -13.34 7.88
C ALA A 15 -35.76 -12.31 7.25
N VAL A 16 -35.59 -11.15 7.86
CA VAL A 16 -34.57 -10.15 7.51
C VAL A 16 -33.50 -10.17 8.59
N LEU A 17 -32.29 -10.59 8.22
CA LEU A 17 -31.10 -10.63 9.05
C LEU A 17 -30.28 -9.36 8.77
N THR A 18 -30.21 -8.47 9.76
CA THR A 18 -29.56 -7.17 9.63
C THR A 18 -28.24 -7.19 10.40
N LEU A 19 -27.14 -6.99 9.66
CA LEU A 19 -25.78 -6.88 10.17
C LEU A 19 -25.54 -5.46 10.73
N ASP A 20 -25.15 -5.39 11.99
CA ASP A 20 -24.82 -4.15 12.70
C ASP A 20 -23.76 -4.38 13.79
N VAL A 21 -22.50 -4.50 13.39
CA VAL A 21 -21.37 -4.67 14.32
C VAL A 21 -21.20 -3.39 15.14
N GLN A 22 -21.24 -3.54 16.46
CA GLN A 22 -21.28 -2.43 17.40
C GLN A 22 -19.90 -1.82 17.60
N GLY A 23 -19.84 -0.49 17.74
CA GLY A 23 -18.56 0.22 17.91
C GLY A 23 -17.63 0.23 16.70
N LYS A 24 -18.04 -0.35 15.55
CA LYS A 24 -17.30 -0.33 14.29
C LYS A 24 -18.03 0.52 13.24
N PRO A 25 -17.30 1.30 12.41
CA PRO A 25 -17.92 2.08 11.34
C PRO A 25 -18.42 1.21 10.18
N MET A 26 -17.95 -0.03 10.08
CA MET A 26 -18.26 -1.00 9.04
C MET A 26 -18.48 -2.36 9.68
N ASN A 27 -19.34 -3.20 9.10
CA ASN A 27 -19.42 -4.59 9.55
C ASN A 27 -18.15 -5.34 9.15
N VAL A 28 -17.66 -6.13 10.09
CA VAL A 28 -16.48 -6.99 9.97
C VAL A 28 -16.74 -8.30 10.68
N ILE A 29 -16.06 -9.37 10.27
CA ILE A 29 -16.18 -10.66 10.95
C ILE A 29 -15.47 -10.58 12.30
N THR A 30 -16.27 -10.66 13.35
CA THR A 30 -15.90 -10.80 14.77
C THR A 30 -16.40 -12.17 15.28
N PRO A 31 -15.90 -12.67 16.42
CA PRO A 31 -16.47 -13.84 17.08
C PRO A 31 -17.98 -13.67 17.39
N GLU A 32 -18.39 -12.47 17.81
CA GLU A 32 -19.77 -12.14 18.17
C GLU A 32 -20.70 -12.19 16.96
N LEU A 33 -20.34 -11.53 15.85
CA LEU A 33 -21.08 -11.60 14.59
C LEU A 33 -21.21 -13.04 14.11
N GLN A 34 -20.12 -13.81 14.15
CA GLN A 34 -20.11 -15.20 13.71
C GLN A 34 -21.10 -16.04 14.52
N GLN A 35 -21.12 -15.87 15.84
CA GLN A 35 -22.05 -16.55 16.73
C GLN A 35 -23.51 -16.13 16.47
N ASP A 36 -23.78 -14.83 16.40
CA ASP A 36 -25.12 -14.31 16.14
C ASP A 36 -25.66 -14.74 14.78
N LEU A 37 -24.82 -14.72 13.73
CA LEU A 37 -25.20 -15.19 12.40
C LEU A 37 -25.56 -16.68 12.43
N ARG A 38 -24.77 -17.52 13.13
CA ARG A 38 -25.09 -18.94 13.28
C ARG A 38 -26.44 -19.14 13.96
N GLU A 39 -26.70 -18.45 15.06
CA GLU A 39 -27.98 -18.53 15.77
C GLU A 39 -29.16 -18.17 14.86
N CYS A 40 -29.00 -17.11 14.06
CA CYS A 40 -30.01 -16.71 13.07
C CYS A 40 -30.19 -17.79 12.00
N VAL A 41 -29.11 -18.36 11.44
CA VAL A 41 -29.20 -19.45 10.47
C VAL A 41 -29.93 -20.65 11.08
N GLN A 42 -29.53 -21.12 12.26
CA GLN A 42 -30.20 -22.23 12.95
C GLN A 42 -31.68 -21.96 13.22
N LYS A 43 -32.04 -20.72 13.55
CA LYS A 43 -33.43 -20.32 13.73
C LYS A 43 -34.22 -20.35 12.41
N VAL A 44 -33.63 -19.88 11.31
CA VAL A 44 -34.22 -20.00 9.97
C VAL A 44 -34.44 -21.46 9.61
N VAL A 45 -33.49 -22.35 9.90
CA VAL A 45 -33.62 -23.78 9.61
C VAL A 45 -34.74 -24.43 10.42
N SER A 46 -34.77 -24.19 11.73
CA SER A 46 -35.66 -24.90 12.66
C SER A 46 -37.10 -24.38 12.69
N ASP A 47 -37.35 -23.14 12.28
CA ASP A 47 -38.68 -22.54 12.34
C ASP A 47 -39.46 -22.73 11.03
N GLU A 48 -40.50 -23.56 11.04
CA GLU A 48 -41.35 -23.83 9.86
C GLU A 48 -42.07 -22.59 9.32
N ALA A 49 -42.30 -21.56 10.13
CA ALA A 49 -42.92 -20.31 9.68
C ALA A 49 -42.00 -19.47 8.77
N ILE A 50 -40.69 -19.73 8.82
CA ILE A 50 -39.71 -19.02 8.00
C ILE A 50 -39.53 -19.76 6.67
N ILE A 51 -39.95 -19.17 5.57
CA ILE A 51 -39.84 -19.76 4.22
C ILE A 51 -38.53 -19.39 3.49
N GLY A 52 -37.81 -18.40 4.00
CA GLY A 52 -36.54 -17.92 3.46
C GLY A 52 -36.02 -16.72 4.23
N ALA A 53 -34.84 -16.22 3.86
CA ALA A 53 -34.19 -15.13 4.57
C ALA A 53 -33.46 -14.13 3.65
N VAL A 54 -33.49 -12.85 4.01
CA VAL A 54 -32.71 -11.77 3.40
C VAL A 54 -31.61 -11.35 4.37
N VAL A 55 -30.37 -11.28 3.92
CA VAL A 55 -29.24 -10.71 4.67
C VAL A 55 -28.97 -9.30 4.17
N THR A 56 -28.95 -8.31 5.06
CA THR A 56 -28.73 -6.88 4.75
C THR A 56 -27.89 -6.21 5.84
N SER A 57 -27.58 -4.93 5.69
CA SER A 57 -26.87 -4.14 6.70
C SER A 57 -27.62 -2.89 7.15
N ALA A 58 -27.45 -2.54 8.44
CA ALA A 58 -27.83 -1.24 8.99
C ALA A 58 -26.76 -0.14 8.82
N LYS A 59 -25.58 -0.46 8.28
CA LYS A 59 -24.49 0.51 8.03
C LYS A 59 -24.59 1.08 6.60
N ASN A 60 -23.72 2.03 6.27
CA ASN A 60 -23.64 2.61 4.91
C ASN A 60 -23.18 1.61 3.84
N ASP A 61 -22.43 0.59 4.24
CA ASP A 61 -21.90 -0.46 3.38
C ASP A 61 -22.32 -1.82 3.93
N PHE A 62 -22.20 -2.87 3.11
CA PHE A 62 -22.66 -4.21 3.49
C PHE A 62 -21.72 -4.83 4.54
N MET A 63 -20.48 -5.11 4.16
CA MET A 63 -19.44 -5.68 5.04
C MET A 63 -18.07 -5.63 4.38
N ALA A 64 -17.02 -5.31 5.14
CA ALA A 64 -15.66 -5.12 4.60
C ALA A 64 -14.77 -6.38 4.60
N GLY A 65 -15.05 -7.37 5.46
CA GLY A 65 -14.23 -8.59 5.60
C GLY A 65 -13.89 -8.90 7.07
N ALA A 66 -12.77 -9.59 7.31
CA ALA A 66 -12.35 -9.99 8.65
C ALA A 66 -11.82 -8.79 9.49
N ASP A 67 -12.02 -8.83 10.81
CA ASP A 67 -11.37 -7.89 11.74
C ASP A 67 -9.91 -8.29 11.98
N LEU A 68 -9.07 -8.13 10.95
CA LEU A 68 -7.67 -8.56 10.96
C LEU A 68 -6.88 -8.00 12.16
N LYS A 69 -7.24 -6.79 12.64
CA LYS A 69 -6.60 -6.19 13.82
C LYS A 69 -6.78 -7.06 15.07
N SER A 70 -7.95 -7.67 15.23
CA SER A 70 -8.28 -8.51 16.38
C SER A 70 -7.92 -9.97 16.15
N MET A 71 -8.01 -10.45 14.90
CA MET A 71 -7.75 -11.86 14.56
C MET A 71 -6.27 -12.21 14.42
N ALA A 72 -5.46 -11.34 13.80
CA ALA A 72 -4.06 -11.66 13.53
C ALA A 72 -3.26 -11.98 14.80
N PRO A 73 -3.39 -11.24 15.92
CA PRO A 73 -2.69 -11.59 17.16
C PRO A 73 -3.12 -12.93 17.76
N LEU A 74 -4.40 -13.30 17.62
CA LEU A 74 -4.92 -14.58 18.15
C LEU A 74 -4.42 -15.80 17.38
N MET A 75 -3.99 -15.59 16.14
CA MET A 75 -3.49 -16.64 15.25
C MET A 75 -1.96 -16.67 15.18
N ALA A 76 -1.30 -15.63 15.69
CA ALA A 76 0.15 -15.53 15.68
C ALA A 76 0.78 -16.66 16.50
N GLY A 77 1.75 -17.35 15.91
CA GLY A 77 2.50 -18.43 16.56
C GLY A 77 1.79 -19.79 16.59
N LEU A 78 0.56 -19.90 16.10
CA LEU A 78 -0.12 -21.19 15.95
C LEU A 78 0.43 -21.96 14.74
N GLY A 79 0.52 -23.28 14.88
CA GLY A 79 0.93 -24.15 13.78
C GLY A 79 -0.18 -24.35 12.75
N VAL A 80 0.19 -24.68 11.51
CA VAL A 80 -0.74 -24.90 10.38
C VAL A 80 -1.90 -25.83 10.73
N ALA A 81 -1.61 -26.95 11.41
CA ALA A 81 -2.63 -27.94 11.76
C ALA A 81 -3.65 -27.42 12.80
N GLU A 82 -3.23 -26.55 13.71
CA GLU A 82 -4.11 -25.93 14.69
C GLU A 82 -4.98 -24.85 14.04
N LEU A 83 -4.37 -24.01 13.22
CA LEU A 83 -5.06 -23.03 12.40
C LEU A 83 -6.12 -23.67 11.52
N ALA A 84 -5.78 -24.75 10.79
CA ALA A 84 -6.72 -25.46 9.93
C ALA A 84 -7.94 -26.02 10.71
N LYS A 85 -7.74 -26.46 11.95
CA LYS A 85 -8.85 -26.92 12.82
C LYS A 85 -9.76 -25.77 13.24
N ILE A 86 -9.20 -24.60 13.55
CA ILE A 86 -9.97 -23.41 13.94
C ILE A 86 -10.75 -22.89 12.73
N ILE A 87 -10.06 -22.69 11.60
CA ILE A 87 -10.59 -22.10 10.37
C ILE A 87 -11.61 -23.02 9.67
N GLY A 88 -11.39 -24.33 9.72
CA GLY A 88 -12.29 -25.33 9.12
C GLY A 88 -13.24 -25.99 10.12
N GLY A 89 -13.23 -25.56 11.38
CA GLY A 89 -14.01 -26.17 12.44
C GLY A 89 -15.52 -25.93 12.29
N PRO A 90 -16.34 -26.67 13.05
CA PRO A 90 -17.80 -26.45 13.10
C PRO A 90 -18.11 -25.01 13.51
N ASP A 91 -17.25 -24.44 14.35
CA ASP A 91 -17.41 -23.09 14.85
C ASP A 91 -16.94 -22.00 13.89
N SER A 92 -16.38 -22.32 12.73
CA SER A 92 -15.87 -21.29 11.81
C SER A 92 -16.96 -20.57 11.02
N ILE A 93 -16.69 -19.31 10.64
CA ILE A 93 -17.55 -18.53 9.73
C ILE A 93 -17.79 -19.25 8.39
N LYS A 94 -16.79 -19.99 7.88
CA LYS A 94 -16.90 -20.78 6.65
C LYS A 94 -17.98 -21.85 6.76
N THR A 95 -18.01 -22.54 7.90
CA THR A 95 -19.04 -23.55 8.17
C THR A 95 -20.42 -22.91 8.24
N VAL A 96 -20.56 -21.76 8.91
CA VAL A 96 -21.83 -21.02 8.96
C VAL A 96 -22.31 -20.64 7.56
N TYR A 97 -21.41 -20.18 6.70
CA TYR A 97 -21.75 -19.86 5.30
C TYR A 97 -22.20 -21.10 4.53
N ARG A 98 -21.54 -22.25 4.73
CA ARG A 98 -21.95 -23.51 4.09
C ARG A 98 -23.27 -24.05 4.65
N GLU A 99 -23.55 -23.87 5.93
CA GLU A 99 -24.84 -24.22 6.54
C GLU A 99 -25.96 -23.39 5.91
N LEU A 100 -25.80 -22.06 5.85
CA LEU A 100 -26.75 -21.16 5.18
C LEU A 100 -27.02 -21.58 3.72
N GLU A 101 -25.98 -22.01 3.03
CA GLU A 101 -26.01 -22.41 1.63
C GLU A 101 -26.70 -23.77 1.38
N SER A 102 -26.72 -24.66 2.38
CA SER A 102 -27.19 -26.05 2.22
C SER A 102 -28.39 -26.42 3.09
N CYS A 103 -28.94 -25.47 3.86
CA CYS A 103 -29.99 -25.74 4.84
C CYS A 103 -31.39 -26.00 4.28
N GLY A 104 -31.58 -25.98 2.96
CA GLY A 104 -32.86 -26.26 2.32
C GLY A 104 -33.86 -25.10 2.30
N LYS A 105 -33.46 -23.89 2.71
CA LYS A 105 -34.27 -22.66 2.58
C LYS A 105 -33.50 -21.58 1.79
N PRO A 106 -34.18 -20.81 0.91
CA PRO A 106 -33.53 -19.79 0.11
C PRO A 106 -33.07 -18.60 0.96
N PHE A 107 -31.84 -18.16 0.72
CA PHE A 107 -31.25 -16.94 1.28
C PHE A 107 -30.90 -15.96 0.16
N ALA A 108 -31.24 -14.69 0.32
CA ALA A 108 -30.86 -13.61 -0.60
C ALA A 108 -30.01 -12.56 0.11
N ALA A 109 -29.00 -12.00 -0.55
CA ALA A 109 -28.21 -10.89 -0.07
C ALA A 109 -28.72 -9.57 -0.65
N ALA A 110 -29.08 -8.63 0.21
CA ALA A 110 -29.38 -7.23 -0.12
C ALA A 110 -28.13 -6.38 0.17
N ILE A 111 -27.29 -6.18 -0.84
CA ILE A 111 -25.98 -5.53 -0.75
C ILE A 111 -26.16 -4.01 -0.89
N ASN A 112 -26.29 -3.30 0.23
CA ASN A 112 -26.57 -1.86 0.32
C ASN A 112 -25.38 -0.94 0.00
N GLY A 113 -24.19 -1.49 -0.19
CA GLY A 113 -22.98 -0.73 -0.51
C GLY A 113 -21.78 -1.64 -0.74
N THR A 114 -20.61 -1.24 -0.25
CA THR A 114 -19.36 -1.99 -0.41
C THR A 114 -19.44 -3.38 0.25
N ALA A 115 -19.06 -4.42 -0.50
CA ALA A 115 -18.95 -5.80 -0.01
C ALA A 115 -17.56 -6.37 -0.36
N LEU A 116 -16.68 -6.45 0.63
CA LEU A 116 -15.30 -6.89 0.45
C LEU A 116 -15.00 -8.14 1.27
N GLY A 117 -14.11 -8.96 0.74
CA GLY A 117 -13.58 -10.16 1.38
C GLY A 117 -14.68 -11.05 1.95
N GLY A 118 -14.58 -11.39 3.24
CA GLY A 118 -15.59 -12.14 3.99
C GLY A 118 -17.04 -11.65 3.87
N GLY A 119 -17.25 -10.36 3.57
CA GLY A 119 -18.57 -9.79 3.27
C GLY A 119 -19.10 -10.17 1.89
N LEU A 120 -18.22 -10.16 0.87
CA LEU A 120 -18.59 -10.72 -0.43
C LEU A 120 -18.75 -12.24 -0.32
N GLU A 121 -17.91 -12.94 0.45
CA GLU A 121 -18.03 -14.39 0.65
C GLU A 121 -19.39 -14.79 1.28
N LEU A 122 -19.92 -13.98 2.21
CA LEU A 122 -21.28 -14.14 2.73
C LEU A 122 -22.33 -13.99 1.62
N ALA A 123 -22.22 -12.93 0.80
CA ALA A 123 -23.14 -12.71 -0.31
C ALA A 123 -23.06 -13.83 -1.38
N LEU A 124 -21.87 -14.39 -1.61
CA LEU A 124 -21.67 -15.53 -2.51
C LEU A 124 -22.28 -16.82 -1.94
N ALA A 125 -22.34 -16.98 -0.62
CA ALA A 125 -22.99 -18.12 0.03
C ALA A 125 -24.53 -18.05 -0.05
N CYS A 126 -25.11 -16.85 -0.13
CA CYS A 126 -26.53 -16.68 -0.46
C CYS A 126 -26.87 -17.21 -1.86
N HIS A 127 -28.13 -17.55 -2.08
CA HIS A 127 -28.63 -18.09 -3.35
C HIS A 127 -28.86 -17.01 -4.41
N TYR A 128 -29.18 -15.79 -3.98
CA TYR A 128 -29.44 -14.63 -4.83
C TYR A 128 -28.80 -13.37 -4.26
N ARG A 129 -28.37 -12.44 -5.11
CA ARG A 129 -27.74 -11.19 -4.71
C ARG A 129 -28.36 -10.01 -5.46
N VAL A 130 -28.93 -9.08 -4.71
CA VAL A 130 -29.36 -7.77 -5.20
C VAL A 130 -28.40 -6.73 -4.64
N ALA A 131 -27.82 -5.89 -5.49
CA ALA A 131 -26.94 -4.81 -5.05
C ALA A 131 -27.53 -3.44 -5.34
N ALA A 132 -27.30 -2.47 -4.44
CA ALA A 132 -27.64 -1.09 -4.68
C ALA A 132 -26.86 -0.54 -5.88
N ASP A 133 -27.52 0.21 -6.78
CA ASP A 133 -26.88 0.84 -7.93
C ASP A 133 -26.08 2.09 -7.52
N ARG A 134 -25.03 1.86 -6.75
CA ARG A 134 -24.18 2.89 -6.14
C ARG A 134 -22.82 2.94 -6.82
N THR A 135 -22.46 4.10 -7.38
CA THR A 135 -21.22 4.26 -8.15
C THR A 135 -19.96 4.39 -7.30
N ASP A 136 -20.13 4.66 -6.01
CA ASP A 136 -19.12 4.76 -4.96
C ASP A 136 -18.85 3.40 -4.26
N ALA A 137 -19.80 2.47 -4.33
CA ALA A 137 -19.66 1.12 -3.79
C ALA A 137 -18.76 0.23 -4.65
N VAL A 138 -18.10 -0.74 -4.00
CA VAL A 138 -17.25 -1.74 -4.67
C VAL A 138 -17.44 -3.14 -4.11
N LEU A 139 -17.26 -4.15 -4.96
CA LEU A 139 -17.28 -5.56 -4.59
C LEU A 139 -15.96 -6.21 -4.96
N GLY A 140 -15.44 -7.11 -4.11
CA GLY A 140 -14.19 -7.82 -4.42
C GLY A 140 -13.66 -8.69 -3.28
N LEU A 141 -12.60 -9.43 -3.58
CA LEU A 141 -11.88 -10.31 -2.65
C LEU A 141 -10.41 -9.83 -2.57
N PRO A 142 -10.11 -8.82 -1.73
CA PRO A 142 -8.81 -8.15 -1.69
C PRO A 142 -7.77 -8.81 -0.77
N GLU A 143 -8.02 -10.02 -0.26
CA GLU A 143 -7.18 -10.71 0.72
C GLU A 143 -5.70 -10.79 0.31
N VAL A 144 -5.43 -10.92 -0.99
CA VAL A 144 -4.06 -10.98 -1.53
C VAL A 144 -3.23 -9.73 -1.22
N GLN A 145 -3.89 -8.57 -1.04
CA GLN A 145 -3.23 -7.30 -0.71
C GLN A 145 -2.61 -7.29 0.68
N VAL A 146 -2.99 -8.24 1.54
CA VAL A 146 -2.44 -8.43 2.89
C VAL A 146 -1.77 -9.79 3.05
N GLY A 147 -1.40 -10.44 1.94
CA GLY A 147 -0.69 -11.73 1.96
C GLY A 147 -1.57 -12.94 2.26
N LEU A 148 -2.89 -12.82 2.10
CA LEU A 148 -3.85 -13.91 2.35
C LEU A 148 -4.61 -14.32 1.08
N LEU A 149 -5.37 -15.40 1.17
CA LEU A 149 -6.39 -15.77 0.17
C LEU A 149 -7.80 -15.64 0.77
N PRO A 150 -8.87 -15.59 -0.05
CA PRO A 150 -10.25 -15.61 0.45
C PRO A 150 -10.54 -16.88 1.27
N GLY A 151 -10.78 -16.71 2.56
CA GLY A 151 -10.73 -17.79 3.54
C GLY A 151 -12.09 -18.36 3.97
N ALA A 152 -13.21 -17.83 3.50
CA ALA A 152 -14.58 -18.25 3.84
C ALA A 152 -15.36 -18.79 2.63
N GLY A 153 -14.66 -19.38 1.66
CA GLY A 153 -15.20 -20.05 0.49
C GLY A 153 -15.13 -19.24 -0.81
N GLY A 154 -14.52 -18.05 -0.81
CA GLY A 154 -14.39 -17.19 -1.98
C GLY A 154 -13.59 -17.84 -3.11
N THR A 155 -12.53 -18.60 -2.79
CA THR A 155 -11.75 -19.33 -3.81
C THR A 155 -12.54 -20.49 -4.41
N GLN A 156 -13.66 -20.87 -3.81
CA GLN A 156 -14.49 -21.99 -4.25
C GLN A 156 -15.77 -21.53 -4.94
N ARG A 157 -16.47 -20.52 -4.39
CA ARG A 157 -17.74 -20.01 -4.90
C ARG A 157 -17.53 -19.12 -6.12
N LEU A 158 -16.59 -18.17 -6.06
CA LEU A 158 -16.39 -17.21 -7.15
C LEU A 158 -16.03 -17.90 -8.48
N PRO A 159 -15.05 -18.84 -8.55
CA PRO A 159 -14.78 -19.56 -9.79
C PRO A 159 -15.96 -20.40 -10.29
N ARG A 160 -16.77 -20.97 -9.39
CA ARG A 160 -17.97 -21.72 -9.76
C ARG A 160 -19.09 -20.82 -10.30
N MET A 161 -19.09 -19.53 -9.96
CA MET A 161 -20.04 -18.54 -10.48
C MET A 161 -19.61 -17.95 -11.82
N ILE A 162 -18.34 -17.55 -11.96
CA ILE A 162 -17.89 -16.73 -13.10
C ILE A 162 -16.79 -17.37 -13.95
N GLY A 163 -16.40 -18.62 -13.62
CA GLY A 163 -15.29 -19.32 -14.25
C GLY A 163 -13.94 -19.00 -13.61
N CYS A 164 -12.99 -19.94 -13.72
CA CYS A 164 -11.67 -19.85 -13.07
C CYS A 164 -10.84 -18.64 -13.55
N GLN A 165 -10.84 -18.35 -14.85
CA GLN A 165 -10.04 -17.26 -15.41
C GLN A 165 -10.43 -15.90 -14.83
N ALA A 166 -11.73 -15.55 -14.85
CA ALA A 166 -12.21 -14.28 -14.34
C ALA A 166 -12.05 -14.18 -12.81
N ALA A 167 -12.27 -15.29 -12.08
CA ALA A 167 -12.08 -15.33 -10.64
C ALA A 167 -10.60 -15.15 -10.23
N LEU A 168 -9.67 -15.80 -10.93
CA LEU A 168 -8.23 -15.65 -10.69
C LEU A 168 -7.76 -14.22 -10.96
N GLU A 169 -8.26 -13.57 -12.01
CA GLU A 169 -7.94 -12.16 -12.28
C GLU A 169 -8.33 -11.24 -11.12
N LEU A 170 -9.51 -11.47 -10.52
CA LEU A 170 -9.97 -10.70 -9.37
C LEU A 170 -9.16 -11.00 -8.10
N MET A 171 -8.97 -12.29 -7.76
CA MET A 171 -8.39 -12.69 -6.48
C MET A 171 -6.87 -12.53 -6.43
N THR A 172 -6.13 -12.81 -7.52
CA THR A 172 -4.66 -12.69 -7.52
C THR A 172 -4.16 -11.25 -7.55
N GLN A 173 -5.03 -10.29 -7.91
CA GLN A 173 -4.73 -8.86 -7.92
C GLN A 173 -5.46 -8.08 -6.82
N GLY A 174 -6.40 -8.70 -6.11
CA GLY A 174 -7.30 -8.04 -5.18
C GLY A 174 -8.14 -6.94 -5.86
N ARG A 175 -8.53 -7.16 -7.12
CA ARG A 175 -9.19 -6.15 -7.94
C ARG A 175 -10.65 -6.01 -7.51
N HIS A 176 -11.09 -4.78 -7.33
CA HIS A 176 -12.48 -4.44 -7.08
C HIS A 176 -13.26 -4.21 -8.38
N VAL A 177 -14.58 -4.46 -8.33
CA VAL A 177 -15.55 -4.17 -9.39
C VAL A 177 -16.70 -3.33 -8.86
N LYS A 178 -17.27 -2.48 -9.71
CA LYS A 178 -18.49 -1.72 -9.38
C LYS A 178 -19.73 -2.62 -9.44
N PRO A 179 -20.85 -2.29 -8.76
CA PRO A 179 -22.09 -3.08 -8.80
C PRO A 179 -22.56 -3.46 -10.21
N ALA A 180 -22.59 -2.50 -11.15
CA ALA A 180 -22.95 -2.77 -12.55
C ALA A 180 -22.01 -3.76 -13.26
N GLN A 181 -20.71 -3.70 -12.97
CA GLN A 181 -19.74 -4.66 -13.51
C GLN A 181 -19.91 -6.03 -12.86
N ALA A 182 -20.14 -6.08 -11.54
CA ALA A 182 -20.41 -7.32 -10.82
C ALA A 182 -21.65 -8.03 -11.37
N LYS A 183 -22.70 -7.28 -11.74
CA LYS A 183 -23.88 -7.83 -12.42
C LYS A 183 -23.55 -8.38 -13.80
N ALA A 184 -22.82 -7.62 -14.62
CA ALA A 184 -22.41 -8.07 -15.95
C ALA A 184 -21.53 -9.35 -15.92
N MET A 185 -20.78 -9.54 -14.84
CA MET A 185 -19.95 -10.73 -14.62
C MET A 185 -20.71 -11.92 -14.03
N GLY A 186 -21.94 -11.73 -13.53
CA GLY A 186 -22.71 -12.77 -12.82
C GLY A 186 -22.33 -12.96 -11.35
N ILE A 187 -21.61 -12.00 -10.75
CA ILE A 187 -21.35 -11.96 -9.30
C ILE A 187 -22.61 -11.46 -8.56
N VAL A 188 -23.32 -10.51 -9.17
CA VAL A 188 -24.60 -9.96 -8.68
C VAL A 188 -25.70 -10.36 -9.66
N ASP A 189 -26.88 -10.70 -9.18
CA ASP A 189 -27.99 -11.11 -10.03
C ASP A 189 -28.80 -9.89 -10.49
N GLU A 190 -29.03 -8.93 -9.58
CA GLU A 190 -29.90 -7.78 -9.80
C GLU A 190 -29.36 -6.49 -9.20
N LEU A 191 -29.72 -5.35 -9.82
CA LEU A 191 -29.47 -4.03 -9.25
C LEU A 191 -30.81 -3.41 -8.88
N ALA A 192 -30.85 -2.74 -7.74
CA ALA A 192 -32.03 -2.01 -7.26
C ALA A 192 -31.62 -0.64 -6.68
N SER A 193 -32.62 0.21 -6.46
CA SER A 193 -32.45 1.40 -5.63
C SER A 193 -32.14 0.99 -4.17
N GLN A 194 -31.72 1.94 -3.35
CA GLN A 194 -31.46 1.67 -1.93
C GLN A 194 -32.76 1.30 -1.19
N GLU A 195 -33.86 1.93 -1.59
CA GLU A 195 -35.19 1.79 -1.02
C GLU A 195 -35.83 0.43 -1.38
N ASP A 196 -35.63 -0.04 -2.62
CA ASP A 196 -36.27 -1.26 -3.13
C ASP A 196 -35.43 -2.53 -2.90
N LEU A 197 -34.23 -2.39 -2.32
CA LEU A 197 -33.23 -3.46 -2.25
C LEU A 197 -33.73 -4.72 -1.52
N ILE A 198 -34.32 -4.54 -0.34
CA ILE A 198 -34.85 -5.64 0.48
C ILE A 198 -36.09 -6.24 -0.19
N ASP A 199 -36.94 -5.42 -0.79
CA ASP A 199 -38.18 -5.86 -1.44
C ASP A 199 -37.91 -6.67 -2.71
N ALA A 200 -36.91 -6.28 -3.50
CA ALA A 200 -36.43 -7.08 -4.63
C ALA A 200 -35.93 -8.46 -4.18
N ALA A 201 -35.14 -8.51 -3.10
CA ALA A 201 -34.65 -9.77 -2.54
C ALA A 201 -35.81 -10.66 -2.00
N LYS A 202 -36.77 -10.07 -1.30
CA LYS A 202 -37.99 -10.76 -0.82
C LYS A 202 -38.83 -11.30 -1.98
N THR A 203 -38.99 -10.51 -3.04
CA THR A 203 -39.75 -10.91 -4.23
C THR A 203 -39.14 -12.14 -4.87
N TRP A 204 -37.81 -12.18 -5.03
CA TRP A 204 -37.12 -13.38 -5.52
C TRP A 204 -37.37 -14.61 -4.66
N ILE A 205 -37.33 -14.48 -3.32
CA ILE A 205 -37.60 -15.59 -2.40
C ILE A 205 -39.02 -16.15 -2.62
N LYS A 206 -40.03 -15.29 -2.69
CA LYS A 206 -41.45 -15.71 -2.86
C LYS A 206 -41.71 -16.38 -4.19
N GLU A 207 -41.13 -15.84 -5.26
CA GLU A 207 -41.50 -16.25 -6.63
C GLU A 207 -40.60 -17.36 -7.18
N LYS A 208 -39.31 -17.37 -6.80
CA LYS A 208 -38.27 -18.19 -7.46
C LYS A 208 -37.37 -18.94 -6.48
N GLY A 209 -37.47 -18.66 -5.18
CA GLY A 209 -36.50 -19.03 -4.14
C GLY A 209 -36.06 -20.49 -4.21
N ASN A 210 -34.96 -20.74 -4.92
CA ASN A 210 -34.38 -22.06 -5.08
C ASN A 210 -33.31 -22.25 -4.00
N PRO A 211 -33.50 -23.15 -3.02
CA PRO A 211 -32.56 -23.37 -1.93
C PRO A 211 -31.39 -24.29 -2.31
N VAL A 212 -31.12 -24.46 -3.61
CA VAL A 212 -30.04 -25.32 -4.10
C VAL A 212 -29.12 -24.52 -5.02
N GLN A 213 -27.88 -24.33 -4.58
CA GLN A 213 -26.85 -23.68 -5.37
C GLN A 213 -26.54 -24.45 -6.67
N PRO A 214 -26.04 -23.76 -7.72
CA PRO A 214 -25.67 -24.42 -8.97
C PRO A 214 -24.68 -25.57 -8.78
N TRP A 215 -23.68 -25.43 -7.91
CA TRP A 215 -22.63 -26.42 -7.67
C TRP A 215 -23.05 -27.64 -6.85
N ASP A 216 -24.21 -27.59 -6.19
CA ASP A 216 -24.78 -28.73 -5.48
C ASP A 216 -25.71 -29.57 -6.39
N LYS A 217 -25.98 -29.10 -7.61
CA LYS A 217 -26.78 -29.83 -8.60
C LYS A 217 -25.93 -30.88 -9.32
N LYS A 218 -26.47 -32.09 -9.42
CA LYS A 218 -25.83 -33.18 -10.18
C LYS A 218 -25.54 -32.75 -11.61
N GLY A 219 -24.29 -32.95 -12.05
CA GLY A 219 -23.85 -32.62 -13.41
C GLY A 219 -23.46 -31.16 -13.61
N PHE A 220 -23.39 -30.36 -12.54
CA PHE A 220 -22.83 -29.01 -12.59
C PHE A 220 -21.44 -29.00 -13.25
N LYS A 221 -21.19 -27.96 -14.05
CA LYS A 221 -19.90 -27.67 -14.64
C LYS A 221 -19.59 -26.21 -14.42
N ILE A 222 -18.34 -25.95 -14.05
CA ILE A 222 -17.83 -24.59 -13.92
C ILE A 222 -17.95 -23.85 -15.26
N PRO A 223 -18.41 -22.59 -15.29
CA PRO A 223 -18.43 -21.79 -16.50
C PRO A 223 -17.07 -21.75 -17.19
N GLY A 224 -17.04 -21.95 -18.52
CA GLY A 224 -15.80 -22.12 -19.30
C GLY A 224 -15.18 -23.51 -19.23
N GLY A 225 -15.63 -24.36 -18.29
CA GLY A 225 -15.15 -25.71 -18.08
C GLY A 225 -13.88 -25.77 -17.23
N LEU A 226 -13.76 -26.84 -16.44
CA LEU A 226 -12.53 -27.19 -15.74
C LEU A 226 -12.29 -28.69 -15.92
N ASP A 227 -11.31 -29.00 -16.75
CA ASP A 227 -10.87 -30.37 -17.03
C ASP A 227 -9.37 -30.30 -17.27
N ALA A 228 -8.60 -30.99 -16.41
CA ALA A 228 -7.14 -30.94 -16.45
C ALA A 228 -6.55 -31.33 -17.81
N ASN A 229 -7.30 -32.08 -18.63
CA ASN A 229 -6.87 -32.51 -19.96
C ASN A 229 -7.34 -31.57 -21.09
N ARG A 230 -8.12 -30.52 -20.80
CA ARG A 230 -8.51 -29.53 -21.81
C ARG A 230 -7.46 -28.46 -21.99
N ILE A 231 -7.17 -28.17 -23.26
CA ILE A 231 -6.25 -27.11 -23.68
C ILE A 231 -6.59 -25.76 -23.02
N GLY A 232 -7.88 -25.38 -22.96
CA GLY A 232 -8.29 -24.12 -22.35
C GLY A 232 -7.99 -24.01 -20.85
N THR A 233 -8.14 -25.12 -20.11
CA THR A 233 -7.76 -25.18 -18.69
C THR A 233 -6.25 -25.09 -18.54
N ILE A 234 -5.49 -25.89 -19.31
CA ILE A 234 -4.01 -25.85 -19.30
C ILE A 234 -3.51 -24.43 -19.58
N GLN A 235 -4.04 -23.76 -20.59
CA GLN A 235 -3.65 -22.39 -20.93
C GLN A 235 -3.98 -21.39 -19.81
N THR A 236 -5.16 -21.49 -19.19
CA THR A 236 -5.56 -20.59 -18.10
C THR A 236 -4.58 -20.64 -16.94
N PHE A 237 -4.25 -21.84 -16.45
CA PHE A 237 -3.36 -21.99 -15.29
C PHE A 237 -1.88 -21.77 -15.65
N LEU A 238 -1.46 -22.10 -16.88
CA LEU A 238 -0.12 -21.75 -17.38
C LEU A 238 0.07 -20.23 -17.39
N ILE A 239 -0.90 -19.47 -17.92
CA ILE A 239 -0.85 -18.01 -17.97
C ILE A 239 -0.93 -17.43 -16.55
N ALA A 240 -1.82 -17.93 -15.70
CA ALA A 240 -1.94 -17.49 -14.32
C ALA A 240 -0.61 -17.65 -13.56
N ASN A 241 0.03 -18.81 -13.64
CA ASN A 241 1.33 -19.07 -13.03
C ASN A 241 2.42 -18.13 -13.57
N ALA A 242 2.49 -17.93 -14.89
CA ALA A 242 3.45 -17.01 -15.50
C ALA A 242 3.23 -15.55 -15.06
N LEU A 243 1.97 -15.11 -14.93
CA LEU A 243 1.63 -13.77 -14.45
C LEU A 243 1.96 -13.59 -12.97
N VAL A 244 1.69 -14.59 -12.13
CA VAL A 244 2.10 -14.59 -10.73
C VAL A 244 3.62 -14.45 -10.64
N ALA A 245 4.37 -15.33 -11.31
CA ALA A 245 5.83 -15.27 -11.35
C ALA A 245 6.37 -13.89 -11.77
N LYS A 246 5.83 -13.36 -12.87
CA LYS A 246 6.23 -12.06 -13.42
C LYS A 246 5.95 -10.88 -12.46
N ASN A 247 4.82 -10.90 -11.76
CA ASN A 247 4.36 -9.79 -10.95
C ASN A 247 4.88 -9.84 -9.51
N THR A 248 5.21 -11.03 -9.00
CA THR A 248 5.56 -11.24 -7.59
C THR A 248 7.01 -11.65 -7.39
N ASN A 249 7.69 -12.11 -8.46
CA ASN A 249 8.97 -12.83 -8.38
C ASN A 249 8.95 -13.98 -7.36
N HIS A 250 7.76 -14.54 -7.10
CA HIS A 250 7.51 -15.56 -6.07
C HIS A 250 7.78 -15.15 -4.61
N ASN A 251 7.91 -13.86 -4.33
CA ASN A 251 8.08 -13.37 -2.95
C ASN A 251 6.80 -13.37 -2.11
N TYR A 252 5.65 -13.60 -2.74
CA TYR A 252 4.35 -13.56 -2.10
C TYR A 252 3.70 -14.94 -2.23
N PRO A 253 3.55 -15.70 -1.13
CA PRO A 253 2.92 -17.02 -1.17
C PRO A 253 1.45 -16.96 -1.59
N ALA A 254 0.69 -15.94 -1.15
CA ALA A 254 -0.76 -15.87 -1.38
C ALA A 254 -1.22 -15.97 -2.84
N PRO A 255 -0.67 -15.21 -3.81
CA PRO A 255 -1.01 -15.40 -5.23
C PRO A 255 -0.81 -16.83 -5.73
N ILE A 256 0.23 -17.52 -5.27
CA ILE A 256 0.53 -18.92 -5.64
C ILE A 256 -0.51 -19.85 -5.02
N SER A 257 -0.81 -19.67 -3.73
CA SER A 257 -1.83 -20.43 -3.02
C SER A 257 -3.23 -20.20 -3.58
N ILE A 258 -3.57 -18.98 -4.04
CA ILE A 258 -4.84 -18.71 -4.72
C ILE A 258 -4.95 -19.53 -6.01
N VAL A 259 -3.92 -19.52 -6.86
CA VAL A 259 -3.93 -20.28 -8.11
C VAL A 259 -4.06 -21.78 -7.84
N SER A 260 -3.30 -22.30 -6.87
CA SER A 260 -3.30 -23.72 -6.50
C SER A 260 -4.63 -24.15 -5.87
N CYS A 261 -5.16 -23.34 -4.93
CA CYS A 261 -6.44 -23.57 -4.27
C CYS A 261 -7.62 -23.58 -5.26
N VAL A 262 -7.63 -22.67 -6.24
CA VAL A 262 -8.64 -22.67 -7.30
C VAL A 262 -8.48 -23.90 -8.19
N TYR A 263 -7.25 -24.23 -8.61
CA TYR A 263 -6.98 -25.39 -9.47
C TYR A 263 -7.46 -26.70 -8.83
N GLU A 264 -7.03 -26.97 -7.61
CA GLU A 264 -7.33 -28.21 -6.90
C GLU A 264 -8.78 -28.23 -6.40
N GLY A 265 -9.22 -27.13 -5.76
CA GLY A 265 -10.53 -27.05 -5.12
C GLY A 265 -11.68 -27.09 -6.10
N CYS A 266 -11.51 -26.57 -7.32
CA CYS A 266 -12.56 -26.60 -8.33
C CYS A 266 -12.69 -27.94 -9.07
N GLN A 267 -11.73 -28.86 -8.91
CA GLN A 267 -11.80 -30.22 -9.47
C GLN A 267 -12.59 -31.21 -8.61
N VAL A 268 -12.97 -30.79 -7.41
CA VAL A 268 -13.66 -31.62 -6.42
C VAL A 268 -15.02 -31.02 -6.03
N PRO A 269 -15.91 -31.79 -5.36
CA PRO A 269 -17.12 -31.23 -4.77
C PRO A 269 -16.81 -30.07 -3.82
N ILE A 270 -17.73 -29.10 -3.70
CA ILE A 270 -17.48 -27.84 -2.99
C ILE A 270 -17.00 -28.08 -1.55
N ASP A 271 -17.56 -29.04 -0.81
CA ASP A 271 -17.15 -29.31 0.58
C ASP A 271 -15.68 -29.74 0.68
N THR A 272 -15.18 -30.48 -0.32
CA THR A 272 -13.75 -30.83 -0.39
C THR A 272 -12.91 -29.63 -0.80
N GLY A 273 -13.41 -28.80 -1.73
CA GLY A 273 -12.76 -27.55 -2.11
C GLY A 273 -12.63 -26.57 -0.95
N LEU A 274 -13.64 -26.45 -0.10
CA LEU A 274 -13.63 -25.61 1.10
C LEU A 274 -12.58 -26.07 2.12
N ARG A 275 -12.34 -27.39 2.22
CA ARG A 275 -11.26 -27.96 3.03
C ARG A 275 -9.88 -27.68 2.44
N ILE A 276 -9.73 -27.77 1.11
CA ILE A 276 -8.47 -27.38 0.42
C ILE A 276 -8.16 -25.91 0.69
N GLU A 277 -9.16 -25.03 0.56
CA GLU A 277 -9.03 -23.62 0.88
C GLU A 277 -8.61 -23.40 2.34
N THR A 278 -9.20 -24.14 3.29
CA THR A 278 -8.80 -24.06 4.70
C THR A 278 -7.32 -24.37 4.90
N ASN A 279 -6.79 -25.39 4.24
CA ASN A 279 -5.39 -25.77 4.39
C ASN A 279 -4.45 -24.69 3.85
N TYR A 280 -4.69 -24.22 2.62
CA TYR A 280 -3.89 -23.13 2.04
C TYR A 280 -4.00 -21.83 2.85
N PHE A 281 -5.19 -21.50 3.37
CA PHE A 281 -5.37 -20.32 4.20
C PHE A 281 -4.60 -20.46 5.54
N ALA A 282 -4.61 -21.64 6.16
CA ALA A 282 -3.86 -21.92 7.37
C ALA A 282 -2.34 -21.83 7.16
N GLU A 283 -1.83 -22.30 6.01
CA GLU A 283 -0.42 -22.14 5.62
C GLU A 283 -0.03 -20.67 5.51
N LEU A 284 -0.86 -19.85 4.84
CA LEU A 284 -0.58 -18.42 4.69
C LEU A 284 -0.61 -17.65 6.01
N ILE A 285 -1.48 -18.04 6.95
CA ILE A 285 -1.51 -17.41 8.28
C ILE A 285 -0.28 -17.78 9.11
N ALA A 286 0.20 -19.02 8.99
CA ALA A 286 1.39 -19.48 9.70
C ALA A 286 2.69 -18.88 9.11
N ASP A 287 2.67 -18.51 7.83
CA ASP A 287 3.78 -17.86 7.15
C ASP A 287 3.96 -16.40 7.63
N PRO A 288 5.20 -15.94 7.89
CA PRO A 288 5.44 -14.59 8.39
C PRO A 288 5.00 -13.47 7.43
N VAL A 289 4.94 -13.73 6.12
CA VAL A 289 4.62 -12.71 5.10
C VAL A 289 3.25 -12.08 5.34
N ALA A 290 2.22 -12.88 5.63
CA ALA A 290 0.88 -12.33 5.88
C ALA A 290 0.86 -11.47 7.15
N GLY A 291 1.46 -11.96 8.24
CA GLY A 291 1.57 -11.21 9.50
C GLY A 291 2.30 -9.88 9.34
N ASN A 292 3.41 -9.89 8.60
CA ASN A 292 4.21 -8.72 8.25
C ASN A 292 3.40 -7.69 7.45
N MET A 293 2.73 -8.13 6.39
CA MET A 293 1.92 -7.25 5.54
C MET A 293 0.70 -6.69 6.29
N ILE A 294 0.01 -7.51 7.10
CA ILE A 294 -1.13 -7.05 7.92
C ILE A 294 -0.69 -6.00 8.93
N ARG A 295 0.41 -6.24 9.64
CA ARG A 295 0.95 -5.29 10.62
C ARG A 295 1.20 -3.93 9.97
N THR A 296 1.97 -3.88 8.88
CA THR A 296 2.41 -2.60 8.34
C THR A 296 1.38 -1.96 7.40
N LEU A 297 0.91 -2.70 6.39
CA LEU A 297 0.06 -2.15 5.33
C LEU A 297 -1.40 -1.97 5.76
N PHE A 298 -1.83 -2.67 6.81
CA PHE A 298 -3.20 -2.58 7.31
C PHE A 298 -3.28 -1.90 8.68
N VAL A 299 -2.62 -2.40 9.72
CA VAL A 299 -2.76 -1.87 11.08
C VAL A 299 -2.04 -0.53 11.23
N ASN A 300 -0.71 -0.51 11.01
CA ASN A 300 0.12 0.66 11.25
C ASN A 300 -0.19 1.79 10.26
N LYS A 301 -0.37 1.45 8.97
CA LYS A 301 -0.78 2.42 7.95
C LYS A 301 -2.12 3.08 8.29
N LYS A 302 -3.15 2.33 8.70
CA LYS A 302 -4.43 2.93 9.10
C LYS A 302 -4.29 3.83 10.33
N SER A 303 -3.39 3.49 11.25
CA SER A 303 -3.07 4.33 12.40
C SER A 303 -2.40 5.65 11.96
N ALA A 304 -1.43 5.59 11.03
CA ALA A 304 -0.83 6.77 10.40
C ALA A 304 -1.87 7.65 9.67
N ASP A 305 -2.74 7.04 8.85
CA ASP A 305 -3.79 7.76 8.10
C ASP A 305 -4.81 8.46 9.04
N LYS A 306 -4.98 7.92 10.26
CA LYS A 306 -5.76 8.53 11.35
C LYS A 306 -4.98 9.55 12.18
N LEU A 307 -3.77 9.89 11.75
CA LEU A 307 -2.89 10.90 12.34
C LEU A 307 -2.51 10.57 13.78
N ARG A 308 -2.05 9.33 14.03
CA ARG A 308 -1.59 8.91 15.37
C ARG A 308 -0.55 9.84 16.02
N ALA A 309 0.25 10.52 15.19
CA ALA A 309 1.30 11.44 15.63
C ALA A 309 0.84 12.90 15.72
N ARG A 310 -0.46 13.19 15.53
CA ARG A 310 -0.99 14.55 15.62
C ARG A 310 -1.06 14.99 17.09
N PRO A 311 -0.42 16.12 17.45
CA PRO A 311 -0.53 16.65 18.81
C PRO A 311 -1.97 16.98 19.21
N GLU A 312 -2.29 16.75 20.49
CA GLU A 312 -3.57 17.14 21.09
C GLU A 312 -3.60 18.65 21.42
N GLY A 313 -4.79 19.20 21.68
CA GLY A 313 -4.94 20.61 22.09
C GLY A 313 -4.98 21.63 20.94
N PHE A 314 -4.83 21.20 19.68
CA PHE A 314 -4.95 22.05 18.50
C PHE A 314 -6.21 21.74 17.70
N GLU A 315 -6.99 22.78 17.35
CA GLU A 315 -8.13 22.65 16.46
C GLU A 315 -7.71 22.09 15.09
N LYS A 316 -8.63 21.38 14.45
CA LYS A 316 -8.35 20.77 13.14
C LYS A 316 -8.27 21.85 12.07
N THR A 317 -7.13 21.96 11.40
CA THR A 317 -6.94 22.93 10.32
C THR A 317 -7.49 22.38 9.01
N LYS A 318 -8.35 23.16 8.34
CA LYS A 318 -8.75 22.90 6.96
C LYS A 318 -8.04 23.90 6.05
N VAL A 319 -7.18 23.41 5.17
CA VAL A 319 -6.48 24.24 4.19
C VAL A 319 -7.43 24.48 3.03
N ASN A 320 -7.84 25.74 2.82
CA ASN A 320 -8.69 26.14 1.71
C ASN A 320 -7.83 26.69 0.56
N THR A 321 -6.76 27.43 0.87
CA THR A 321 -5.82 27.99 -0.10
C THR A 321 -4.39 27.60 0.24
N LEU A 322 -3.71 26.94 -0.70
CA LEU A 322 -2.30 26.56 -0.62
C LEU A 322 -1.43 27.53 -1.43
N GLY A 323 -0.38 28.08 -0.84
CA GLY A 323 0.71 28.72 -1.57
C GLY A 323 1.78 27.69 -1.94
N MET A 324 2.00 27.47 -3.23
CA MET A 324 2.98 26.51 -3.75
C MET A 324 4.11 27.26 -4.43
N LEU A 325 5.30 27.27 -3.82
CA LEU A 325 6.50 27.93 -4.33
C LEU A 325 7.32 26.96 -5.17
N GLY A 326 7.49 27.27 -6.45
CA GLY A 326 8.16 26.43 -7.44
C GLY A 326 7.17 25.56 -8.22
N ALA A 327 7.14 25.72 -9.53
CA ALA A 327 6.28 25.02 -10.48
C ALA A 327 7.01 23.89 -11.23
N GLY A 328 8.15 23.44 -10.71
CA GLY A 328 8.89 22.28 -11.20
C GLY A 328 8.11 20.95 -11.03
N MET A 329 8.80 19.82 -11.23
CA MET A 329 8.17 18.49 -11.19
C MET A 329 7.40 18.22 -9.89
N MET A 330 8.02 18.51 -8.74
CA MET A 330 7.41 18.27 -7.43
C MET A 330 6.26 19.24 -7.16
N GLY A 331 6.49 20.54 -7.33
CA GLY A 331 5.46 21.56 -7.12
C GLY A 331 4.22 21.35 -8.00
N SER A 332 4.40 21.00 -9.28
CA SER A 332 3.30 20.63 -10.19
C SER A 332 2.47 19.46 -9.66
N GLY A 333 3.13 18.44 -9.12
CA GLY A 333 2.47 17.28 -8.53
C GLY A 333 1.72 17.60 -7.25
N ILE A 334 2.30 18.44 -6.38
CA ILE A 334 1.67 18.93 -5.13
C ILE A 334 0.46 19.81 -5.45
N THR A 335 0.58 20.72 -6.43
CA THR A 335 -0.55 21.51 -6.97
C THR A 335 -1.68 20.59 -7.45
N LEU A 336 -1.37 19.58 -8.26
CA LEU A 336 -2.36 18.63 -8.78
C LEU A 336 -3.14 17.92 -7.66
N VAL A 337 -2.45 17.37 -6.65
CA VAL A 337 -3.13 16.62 -5.57
C VAL A 337 -3.93 17.54 -4.64
N SER A 338 -3.45 18.77 -4.42
CA SER A 338 -4.13 19.77 -3.58
C SER A 338 -5.40 20.29 -4.26
N ALA A 339 -5.31 20.69 -5.54
CA ALA A 339 -6.46 21.15 -6.32
C ALA A 339 -7.54 20.06 -6.46
N ARG A 340 -7.13 18.81 -6.67
CA ARG A 340 -8.07 17.65 -6.70
C ARG A 340 -8.73 17.35 -5.35
N SER A 341 -8.18 17.87 -4.27
CA SER A 341 -8.75 17.76 -2.92
C SER A 341 -9.65 18.95 -2.58
N GLY A 342 -9.91 19.84 -3.55
CA GLY A 342 -10.84 20.96 -3.44
C GLY A 342 -10.20 22.26 -2.96
N MET A 343 -8.86 22.33 -2.87
CA MET A 343 -8.13 23.52 -2.44
C MET A 343 -7.91 24.47 -3.61
N ASN A 344 -7.94 25.78 -3.37
CA ASN A 344 -7.34 26.76 -4.26
C ASN A 344 -5.81 26.69 -4.12
N VAL A 345 -5.07 26.88 -5.22
CA VAL A 345 -3.61 26.85 -5.21
C VAL A 345 -3.07 28.10 -5.90
N ILE A 346 -2.29 28.87 -5.16
CA ILE A 346 -1.48 29.96 -5.70
C ILE A 346 -0.11 29.36 -6.07
N LEU A 347 0.09 29.11 -7.36
CA LEU A 347 1.30 28.50 -7.91
C LEU A 347 2.27 29.61 -8.34
N LEU A 348 3.30 29.83 -7.53
CA LEU A 348 4.31 30.84 -7.75
C LEU A 348 5.57 30.22 -8.37
N ASP A 349 6.12 30.86 -9.39
CA ASP A 349 7.47 30.57 -9.89
C ASP A 349 8.21 31.88 -10.25
N SER A 350 9.49 31.75 -10.61
CA SER A 350 10.36 32.83 -11.06
C SER A 350 9.87 33.54 -12.33
N THR A 351 9.11 32.84 -13.18
CA THR A 351 8.49 33.42 -14.39
C THR A 351 7.08 32.87 -14.58
N GLU A 352 6.21 33.67 -15.21
CA GLU A 352 4.85 33.24 -15.56
C GLU A 352 4.85 31.98 -16.44
N GLU A 353 5.84 31.85 -17.34
CA GLU A 353 5.96 30.67 -18.21
C GLU A 353 6.19 29.38 -17.40
N GLN A 354 7.04 29.41 -16.37
CA GLN A 354 7.30 28.24 -15.52
C GLN A 354 6.08 27.92 -14.66
N ALA A 355 5.43 28.93 -14.08
CA ALA A 355 4.19 28.75 -13.32
C ALA A 355 3.08 28.14 -14.22
N ALA A 356 2.93 28.64 -15.45
CA ALA A 356 1.99 28.10 -16.44
C ALA A 356 2.32 26.66 -16.85
N LYS A 357 3.61 26.30 -17.01
CA LYS A 357 4.04 24.91 -17.25
C LYS A 357 3.62 23.98 -16.12
N GLY A 358 3.70 24.44 -14.86
CA GLY A 358 3.24 23.65 -13.73
C GLY A 358 1.73 23.41 -13.74
N LYS A 359 0.92 24.43 -14.08
CA LYS A 359 -0.53 24.27 -14.30
C LYS A 359 -0.83 23.30 -15.46
N GLN A 360 -0.04 23.35 -16.54
CA GLN A 360 -0.20 22.46 -17.70
C GLN A 360 0.01 20.97 -17.35
N TYR A 361 0.81 20.66 -16.33
CA TYR A 361 0.94 19.28 -15.84
C TYR A 361 -0.41 18.73 -15.37
N THR A 362 -1.15 19.52 -14.59
CA THR A 362 -2.49 19.18 -14.11
C THR A 362 -3.47 19.01 -15.27
N GLU A 363 -3.45 19.93 -16.24
CA GLU A 363 -4.29 19.85 -17.45
C GLU A 363 -4.09 18.52 -18.18
N LYS A 364 -2.84 18.19 -18.52
CA LYS A 364 -2.50 16.93 -19.21
C LYS A 364 -2.88 15.69 -18.40
N PHE A 365 -2.80 15.75 -17.07
CA PHE A 365 -3.23 14.64 -16.22
C PHE A 365 -4.74 14.45 -16.28
N LEU A 366 -5.51 15.54 -16.19
CA LEU A 366 -6.98 15.52 -16.19
C LEU A 366 -7.53 15.12 -17.56
N GLU A 367 -6.97 15.63 -18.66
CA GLU A 367 -7.33 15.20 -20.02
C GLU A 367 -7.23 13.69 -20.20
N LYS A 368 -6.16 13.07 -19.69
CA LYS A 368 -5.98 11.61 -19.74
C LYS A 368 -7.06 10.88 -18.93
N ARG A 369 -7.57 11.46 -17.84
CA ARG A 369 -8.64 10.87 -17.03
C ARG A 369 -9.99 10.98 -17.73
N VAL A 370 -10.27 12.13 -18.35
CA VAL A 370 -11.47 12.37 -19.17
C VAL A 370 -11.50 11.41 -20.36
N LYS A 371 -10.41 11.32 -21.13
CA LYS A 371 -10.28 10.36 -22.25
C LYS A 371 -10.49 8.89 -21.83
N LYS A 372 -10.20 8.55 -20.58
CA LYS A 372 -10.41 7.21 -20.00
C LYS A 372 -11.79 7.02 -19.35
N GLY A 373 -12.69 7.99 -19.45
CA GLY A 373 -14.02 7.96 -18.83
C GLY A 373 -13.99 7.89 -17.31
N LYS A 374 -12.89 8.36 -16.67
CA LYS A 374 -12.73 8.33 -15.20
C LYS A 374 -13.19 9.63 -14.53
N MET A 375 -13.53 10.65 -15.30
CA MET A 375 -13.95 11.98 -14.85
C MET A 375 -14.66 12.70 -16.01
N THR A 376 -15.57 13.64 -15.71
CA THR A 376 -16.23 14.47 -16.72
C THR A 376 -15.37 15.69 -17.09
N PRO A 377 -15.55 16.29 -18.30
CA PRO A 377 -14.87 17.53 -18.66
C PRO A 377 -15.11 18.68 -17.68
N GLU A 378 -16.33 18.81 -17.16
CA GLU A 378 -16.71 19.89 -16.23
C GLU A 378 -15.98 19.75 -14.89
N ALA A 379 -15.90 18.53 -14.35
CA ALA A 379 -15.16 18.25 -13.12
C ALA A 379 -13.63 18.47 -13.32
N ALA A 380 -13.11 18.25 -14.53
CA ALA A 380 -11.72 18.56 -14.84
C ALA A 380 -11.47 20.08 -14.90
N ALA A 381 -12.39 20.85 -15.50
CA ALA A 381 -12.30 22.31 -15.54
C ALA A 381 -12.34 22.92 -14.13
N GLU A 382 -13.22 22.43 -13.26
CA GLU A 382 -13.29 22.89 -11.86
C GLU A 382 -11.96 22.73 -11.12
N VAL A 383 -11.25 21.62 -11.33
CA VAL A 383 -9.93 21.41 -10.72
C VAL A 383 -8.88 22.37 -11.28
N LEU A 384 -8.95 22.70 -12.58
CA LEU A 384 -8.02 23.65 -13.21
C LEU A 384 -8.25 25.10 -12.79
N ASP A 385 -9.51 25.47 -12.59
CA ASP A 385 -9.91 26.83 -12.18
C ASP A 385 -9.46 27.16 -10.76
N ARG A 386 -9.19 26.15 -9.93
CA ARG A 386 -8.60 26.31 -8.60
C ARG A 386 -7.13 26.72 -8.61
N ILE A 387 -6.45 26.66 -9.76
CA ILE A 387 -5.01 26.93 -9.87
C ILE A 387 -4.79 28.33 -10.46
N THR A 388 -4.32 29.25 -9.63
CA THR A 388 -3.88 30.59 -10.04
C THR A 388 -2.36 30.58 -10.17
N VAL A 389 -1.83 31.00 -11.32
CA VAL A 389 -0.38 31.11 -11.53
C VAL A 389 0.05 32.55 -11.27
N THR A 390 1.21 32.74 -10.66
CA THR A 390 1.73 34.08 -10.36
C THR A 390 3.26 34.12 -10.30
N THR A 391 3.81 35.33 -10.31
CA THR A 391 5.20 35.65 -9.95
C THR A 391 5.28 36.62 -8.76
N ASP A 392 4.14 37.15 -8.30
CA ASP A 392 4.08 38.11 -7.20
C ASP A 392 3.88 37.39 -5.87
N PHE A 393 4.80 37.62 -4.93
CA PHE A 393 4.70 37.06 -3.58
C PHE A 393 3.49 37.61 -2.82
N ASN A 394 3.00 38.82 -3.13
CA ASN A 394 1.84 39.41 -2.45
C ASN A 394 0.56 38.56 -2.60
N ASP A 395 0.44 37.78 -3.67
CA ASP A 395 -0.68 36.86 -3.87
C ASP A 395 -0.72 35.71 -2.85
N LEU A 396 0.34 35.54 -2.05
CA LEU A 396 0.42 34.53 -1.00
C LEU A 396 -0.20 34.97 0.34
N ALA A 397 -0.54 36.25 0.50
CA ALA A 397 -0.91 36.84 1.79
C ALA A 397 -2.03 36.10 2.54
N GLU A 398 -3.02 35.58 1.79
CA GLU A 398 -4.21 34.89 2.29
C GLU A 398 -4.11 33.35 2.20
N CYS A 399 -2.90 32.79 2.02
CA CYS A 399 -2.71 31.34 2.00
C CYS A 399 -2.72 30.76 3.42
N ASP A 400 -3.41 29.64 3.61
CA ASP A 400 -3.49 28.95 4.92
C ASP A 400 -2.21 28.14 5.23
N LEU A 401 -1.50 27.72 4.18
CA LEU A 401 -0.29 26.91 4.23
C LEU A 401 0.62 27.30 3.07
N ILE A 402 1.93 27.35 3.31
CA ILE A 402 2.95 27.47 2.27
C ILE A 402 3.73 26.17 2.16
N ILE A 403 3.94 25.70 0.92
CA ILE A 403 4.89 24.62 0.62
C ILE A 403 5.92 25.13 -0.38
N GLU A 404 7.19 24.92 -0.08
CA GLU A 404 8.34 25.28 -0.91
C GLU A 404 8.93 24.06 -1.61
N ALA A 405 8.99 24.09 -2.94
CA ALA A 405 9.62 23.07 -3.78
C ALA A 405 10.49 23.68 -4.89
N VAL A 406 11.28 24.70 -4.53
CA VAL A 406 12.33 25.29 -5.36
C VAL A 406 13.61 24.43 -5.36
N PHE A 407 14.62 24.85 -6.12
CA PHE A 407 15.87 24.11 -6.27
C PHE A 407 16.54 23.78 -4.92
N GLU A 408 17.25 22.65 -4.88
CA GLU A 408 17.97 22.16 -3.70
C GLU A 408 19.25 22.97 -3.45
N ASN A 409 19.09 24.26 -3.15
CA ASN A 409 20.14 25.24 -2.88
C ASN A 409 19.73 26.13 -1.68
N ARG A 410 20.64 26.29 -0.71
CA ARG A 410 20.36 27.01 0.54
C ARG A 410 20.06 28.48 0.34
N GLU A 411 20.80 29.16 -0.54
CA GLU A 411 20.64 30.60 -0.79
C GLU A 411 19.29 30.89 -1.44
N ILE A 412 18.91 30.09 -2.44
CA ILE A 412 17.62 30.21 -3.12
C ILE A 412 16.48 29.96 -2.11
N LYS A 413 16.58 28.90 -1.30
CA LYS A 413 15.57 28.60 -0.28
C LYS A 413 15.47 29.71 0.77
N ALA A 414 16.60 30.27 1.22
CA ALA A 414 16.62 31.38 2.16
C ALA A 414 15.94 32.64 1.60
N ASP A 415 16.27 33.03 0.36
CA ASP A 415 15.65 34.19 -0.31
C ASP A 415 14.14 34.01 -0.46
N VAL A 416 13.70 32.83 -0.91
CA VAL A 416 12.28 32.51 -1.07
C VAL A 416 11.55 32.51 0.28
N THR A 417 12.13 31.90 1.32
CA THR A 417 11.56 31.95 2.68
C THR A 417 11.37 33.38 3.14
N GLN A 418 12.40 34.23 3.04
CA GLN A 418 12.33 35.62 3.51
C GLN A 418 11.29 36.45 2.75
N LYS A 419 11.23 36.32 1.42
CA LYS A 419 10.24 37.02 0.60
C LYS A 419 8.81 36.59 0.90
N THR A 420 8.59 35.29 1.12
CA THR A 420 7.28 34.76 1.49
C THR A 420 6.88 35.17 2.90
N GLU A 421 7.79 35.15 3.87
CA GLU A 421 7.46 35.56 5.24
C GLU A 421 7.14 37.04 5.39
N ALA A 422 7.64 37.89 4.49
CA ALA A 422 7.33 39.32 4.48
C ALA A 422 5.87 39.65 4.13
N VAL A 423 5.11 38.70 3.58
CA VAL A 423 3.75 38.93 3.04
C VAL A 423 2.66 38.06 3.67
N ILE A 424 2.99 36.83 4.11
CA ILE A 424 1.99 35.93 4.72
C ILE A 424 1.81 36.23 6.21
N SER A 425 0.61 35.99 6.74
CA SER A 425 0.29 36.11 8.18
C SER A 425 1.30 35.35 9.05
N GLU A 426 1.72 35.92 10.19
CA GLU A 426 2.67 35.31 11.17
C GLU A 426 2.27 33.90 11.62
N GLU A 427 0.96 33.60 11.58
CA GLU A 427 0.37 32.33 11.97
C GLU A 427 0.48 31.21 10.90
N THR A 428 0.83 31.57 9.68
CA THR A 428 0.92 30.65 8.54
C THR A 428 2.10 29.71 8.69
N VAL A 429 1.87 28.40 8.51
CA VAL A 429 2.94 27.39 8.51
C VAL A 429 3.68 27.41 7.17
N PHE A 430 5.01 27.36 7.24
CA PHE A 430 5.90 27.26 6.08
C PHE A 430 6.53 25.86 6.05
N ALA A 431 6.22 25.09 5.01
CA ALA A 431 6.76 23.75 4.83
C ALA A 431 7.78 23.71 3.69
N SER A 432 8.93 23.05 3.87
CA SER A 432 9.89 22.78 2.80
C SER A 432 9.79 21.33 2.33
N ASN A 433 9.71 21.12 1.01
CA ASN A 433 9.79 19.82 0.33
C ASN A 433 11.23 19.43 -0.04
N THR A 434 12.24 19.95 0.67
CA THR A 434 13.63 19.51 0.47
C THR A 434 13.77 18.00 0.75
N SER A 435 14.76 17.36 0.14
CA SER A 435 14.99 15.91 0.23
C SER A 435 16.27 15.55 0.98
N THR A 436 17.17 16.53 1.16
CA THR A 436 18.51 16.30 1.72
C THR A 436 18.98 17.39 2.69
N LEU A 437 18.50 18.64 2.55
CA LEU A 437 18.92 19.73 3.39
C LEU A 437 18.20 19.66 4.74
N PRO A 438 18.92 19.68 5.88
CA PRO A 438 18.27 19.65 7.19
C PRO A 438 17.34 20.85 7.41
N ILE A 439 16.13 20.60 7.88
CA ILE A 439 15.08 21.60 8.16
C ILE A 439 15.55 22.63 9.19
N THR A 440 16.28 22.19 10.22
CA THR A 440 16.86 23.06 11.25
C THR A 440 17.80 24.10 10.63
N GLY A 441 18.55 23.70 9.60
CA GLY A 441 19.46 24.59 8.88
C GLY A 441 18.72 25.56 7.96
N LEU A 442 17.62 25.13 7.33
CA LEU A 442 16.80 26.02 6.49
C LEU A 442 16.01 27.03 7.34
N ALA A 443 15.52 26.60 8.51
CA ALA A 443 14.76 27.44 9.42
C ALA A 443 15.57 28.62 10.00
N SER A 444 16.91 28.67 9.88
CA SER A 444 17.69 29.82 10.33
C SER A 444 17.43 31.10 9.52
N SER A 445 16.93 30.95 8.29
CA SER A 445 16.53 32.07 7.43
C SER A 445 15.09 32.52 7.69
N SER A 446 14.33 31.78 8.50
CA SER A 446 12.97 32.12 8.93
C SER A 446 13.00 33.04 10.15
N SER A 447 12.15 34.06 10.13
CA SER A 447 11.87 34.95 11.26
C SER A 447 10.99 34.29 12.34
N ARG A 448 10.36 33.15 12.01
CA ARG A 448 9.40 32.40 12.83
C ARG A 448 9.63 30.88 12.71
N PRO A 449 10.81 30.38 13.10
CA PRO A 449 11.20 28.98 12.92
C PRO A 449 10.26 27.96 13.59
N GLU A 450 9.41 28.40 14.53
CA GLU A 450 8.36 27.61 15.17
C GLU A 450 7.25 27.19 14.20
N GLY A 451 7.00 28.00 13.17
CA GLY A 451 6.06 27.72 12.07
C GLY A 451 6.72 27.03 10.87
N PHE A 452 8.01 26.70 10.95
CA PHE A 452 8.78 26.09 9.86
C PHE A 452 8.88 24.57 10.04
N ILE A 453 8.54 23.80 9.00
CA ILE A 453 8.50 22.32 9.05
C ILE A 453 8.97 21.69 7.73
N GLY A 454 9.44 20.45 7.76
CA GLY A 454 9.66 19.69 6.53
C GLY A 454 8.41 18.90 6.12
N MET A 455 8.10 18.91 4.82
CA MET A 455 7.02 18.12 4.23
C MET A 455 7.52 17.51 2.92
N HIS A 456 8.22 16.39 3.04
CA HIS A 456 8.90 15.73 1.94
C HIS A 456 7.97 14.76 1.22
N PHE A 457 7.68 15.10 -0.03
CA PHE A 457 6.89 14.30 -0.97
C PHE A 457 7.78 13.44 -1.86
N PHE A 458 7.20 12.35 -2.37
CA PHE A 458 7.88 11.42 -3.25
C PHE A 458 7.34 11.51 -4.68
N SER A 459 8.21 11.46 -5.68
CA SER A 459 7.85 11.56 -7.09
C SER A 459 7.49 10.19 -7.69
N PRO A 460 6.44 10.10 -8.55
CA PRO A 460 5.46 11.13 -8.88
C PRO A 460 4.44 11.34 -7.75
N VAL A 461 4.18 12.60 -7.40
CA VAL A 461 3.37 12.97 -6.22
C VAL A 461 1.96 12.39 -6.29
N GLU A 462 1.31 12.33 -7.45
CA GLU A 462 -0.04 11.80 -7.56
C GLU A 462 -0.15 10.27 -7.44
N ARG A 463 0.99 9.57 -7.39
CA ARG A 463 1.06 8.10 -7.26
C ARG A 463 1.64 7.67 -5.92
N MET A 464 2.64 8.38 -5.41
CA MET A 464 3.31 8.00 -4.18
C MET A 464 2.44 8.33 -2.96
N PRO A 465 2.13 7.37 -2.08
CA PRO A 465 1.19 7.58 -0.99
C PRO A 465 1.80 8.24 0.23
N LEU A 466 3.13 8.20 0.40
CA LEU A 466 3.84 8.71 1.58
C LEU A 466 4.05 10.23 1.52
N VAL A 467 4.02 10.87 2.70
CA VAL A 467 4.68 12.16 2.98
C VAL A 467 5.49 12.00 4.26
N GLU A 468 6.76 12.35 4.21
CA GLU A 468 7.63 12.38 5.39
C GLU A 468 7.58 13.78 6.00
N ILE A 469 7.09 13.89 7.24
CA ILE A 469 7.01 15.14 8.00
C ILE A 469 8.23 15.23 8.90
N ILE A 470 9.00 16.31 8.75
CA ILE A 470 10.29 16.47 9.42
C ILE A 470 10.23 17.60 10.44
N LEU A 471 10.55 17.26 11.69
CA LEU A 471 10.62 18.18 12.81
C LEU A 471 12.01 18.80 12.89
N GLY A 472 12.13 20.08 12.53
CA GLY A 472 13.30 20.88 12.87
C GLY A 472 13.35 21.14 14.39
N LYS A 473 14.53 21.51 14.91
CA LYS A 473 14.72 21.71 16.36
C LYS A 473 13.75 22.70 17.03
N LYS A 474 13.20 23.64 16.27
CA LYS A 474 12.26 24.66 16.75
C LYS A 474 10.82 24.44 16.29
N THR A 475 10.57 23.46 15.42
CA THR A 475 9.23 23.21 14.86
C THR A 475 8.23 22.98 16.00
N SER A 476 7.13 23.73 16.00
CA SER A 476 6.11 23.63 17.04
C SER A 476 5.12 22.49 16.79
N ASP A 477 4.47 22.04 17.86
CA ASP A 477 3.34 21.09 17.79
C ASP A 477 2.19 21.63 16.91
N ARG A 478 1.98 22.95 16.88
CA ARG A 478 1.01 23.59 15.98
C ARG A 478 1.38 23.32 14.52
N ALA A 479 2.64 23.53 14.14
CA ALA A 479 3.09 23.31 12.77
C ALA A 479 2.95 21.84 12.36
N LEU A 480 3.28 20.91 13.27
CA LEU A 480 3.06 19.49 13.08
C LEU A 480 1.57 19.15 12.90
N ALA A 481 0.68 19.71 13.72
CA ALA A 481 -0.76 19.47 13.61
C ALA A 481 -1.33 19.94 12.25
N VAL A 482 -0.95 21.15 11.80
CA VAL A 482 -1.36 21.69 10.49
C VAL A 482 -0.83 20.82 9.35
N ALA A 483 0.43 20.42 9.40
CA ALA A 483 1.04 19.58 8.36
C ALA A 483 0.34 18.22 8.23
N LEU A 484 0.05 17.57 9.36
CA LEU A 484 -0.67 16.29 9.39
C LEU A 484 -2.12 16.42 8.91
N ASP A 485 -2.82 17.50 9.29
CA ASP A 485 -4.18 17.77 8.82
C ASP A 485 -4.21 17.99 7.30
N TYR A 486 -3.22 18.67 6.73
CA TYR A 486 -3.08 18.85 5.30
C TYR A 486 -2.80 17.52 4.57
N VAL A 487 -1.86 16.70 5.08
CA VAL A 487 -1.56 15.37 4.51
C VAL A 487 -2.81 14.48 4.49
N GLN A 488 -3.63 14.52 5.54
CA GLN A 488 -4.91 13.80 5.57
C GLN A 488 -5.90 14.31 4.52
N GLN A 489 -6.00 15.64 4.36
CA GLN A 489 -6.91 16.25 3.38
C GLN A 489 -6.59 15.82 1.95
N ILE A 490 -5.30 15.67 1.61
CA ILE A 490 -4.86 15.15 0.30
C ILE A 490 -4.80 13.62 0.23
N ARG A 491 -5.30 12.93 1.27
CA ARG A 491 -5.43 11.46 1.37
C ARG A 491 -4.09 10.72 1.19
N LYS A 492 -3.03 11.28 1.75
CA LYS A 492 -1.71 10.65 1.84
C LYS A 492 -1.46 10.09 3.24
N THR A 493 -0.47 9.23 3.36
CA THR A 493 -0.02 8.62 4.61
C THR A 493 1.17 9.41 5.16
N PRO A 494 1.07 10.03 6.35
CA PRO A 494 2.21 10.67 6.97
C PRO A 494 3.07 9.68 7.74
N ILE A 495 4.38 9.93 7.77
CA ILE A 495 5.29 9.50 8.85
C ILE A 495 5.93 10.73 9.46
N VAL A 496 6.31 10.68 10.73
CA VAL A 496 6.96 11.81 11.41
C VAL A 496 8.36 11.41 11.85
N VAL A 497 9.34 12.25 11.51
CA VAL A 497 10.75 12.03 11.80
C VAL A 497 11.39 13.31 12.33
N ASN A 498 12.45 13.17 13.11
CA ASN A 498 13.27 14.31 13.51
C ASN A 498 14.27 14.66 12.40
N ASP A 499 14.65 15.93 12.38
CA ASP A 499 15.56 16.46 11.38
C ASP A 499 16.95 15.83 11.46
N SER A 500 17.42 15.36 10.30
CA SER A 500 18.76 14.87 10.06
C SER A 500 19.05 15.00 8.56
N ARG A 501 20.32 14.88 8.16
CA ARG A 501 20.69 14.95 6.74
C ARG A 501 20.08 13.74 6.01
N GLY A 502 19.26 14.02 4.99
CA GLY A 502 18.50 12.99 4.28
C GLY A 502 17.37 12.35 5.10
N PHE A 503 17.05 12.92 6.26
CA PHE A 503 15.97 12.49 7.16
C PHE A 503 16.05 10.99 7.47
N PHE A 504 14.94 10.28 7.40
CA PHE A 504 14.93 8.82 7.43
C PHE A 504 14.98 8.25 6.01
N THR A 505 14.07 8.69 5.13
CA THR A 505 13.85 7.98 3.86
C THR A 505 15.02 8.08 2.90
N SER A 506 15.49 9.29 2.56
CA SER A 506 16.59 9.50 1.62
C SER A 506 17.90 8.90 2.14
N ARG A 507 18.14 9.01 3.45
CA ARG A 507 19.29 8.42 4.14
C ARG A 507 19.34 6.90 3.96
N VAL A 508 18.28 6.20 4.39
CA VAL A 508 18.24 4.73 4.36
C VAL A 508 18.14 4.20 2.94
N PHE A 509 17.35 4.85 2.06
CA PHE A 509 17.28 4.51 0.64
C PHE A 509 18.67 4.46 -0.01
N SER A 510 19.50 5.48 0.25
CA SER A 510 20.82 5.61 -0.37
C SER A 510 21.77 4.47 0.01
N THR A 511 21.57 3.79 1.15
CA THR A 511 22.46 2.70 1.57
C THR A 511 22.43 1.50 0.62
N ALA A 512 21.28 1.13 0.06
CA ALA A 512 21.19 0.07 -0.95
C ALA A 512 21.85 0.49 -2.29
N CYS A 513 21.70 1.76 -2.68
CA CYS A 513 22.38 2.31 -3.85
C CYS A 513 23.90 2.29 -3.69
N ASN A 514 24.39 2.72 -2.53
CA ASN A 514 25.80 2.70 -2.17
C ASN A 514 26.35 1.28 -2.07
N GLU A 515 25.56 0.34 -1.55
CA GLU A 515 25.94 -1.07 -1.49
C GLU A 515 26.03 -1.70 -2.89
N ALA A 516 25.09 -1.38 -3.78
CA ALA A 516 25.17 -1.78 -5.18
C ALA A 516 26.41 -1.21 -5.88
N ASN A 517 26.74 0.06 -5.63
CA ASN A 517 27.95 0.68 -6.15
C ASN A 517 29.21 0.03 -5.58
N THR A 518 29.18 -0.38 -4.32
CA THR A 518 30.27 -1.10 -3.67
C THR A 518 30.46 -2.49 -4.27
N MET A 519 29.35 -3.22 -4.48
CA MET A 519 29.35 -4.51 -5.19
C MET A 519 29.92 -4.40 -6.61
N LEU A 520 29.62 -3.32 -7.35
CA LEU A 520 30.27 -3.07 -8.64
C LEU A 520 31.79 -2.95 -8.50
N MET A 521 32.27 -2.20 -7.51
CA MET A 521 33.70 -2.05 -7.25
C MET A 521 34.38 -3.35 -6.81
N GLU A 522 33.64 -4.23 -6.14
CA GLU A 522 34.07 -5.59 -5.76
C GLU A 522 34.05 -6.57 -6.96
N GLY A 523 33.56 -6.14 -8.13
CA GLY A 523 33.50 -6.97 -9.33
C GLY A 523 32.24 -7.84 -9.43
N VAL A 524 31.20 -7.57 -8.65
CA VAL A 524 29.90 -8.24 -8.78
C VAL A 524 29.21 -7.78 -10.07
N SER A 525 28.69 -8.75 -10.83
CA SER A 525 28.01 -8.51 -12.09
C SER A 525 26.83 -7.53 -11.92
N PRO A 526 26.75 -6.44 -12.71
CA PRO A 526 25.63 -5.50 -12.65
C PRO A 526 24.27 -6.17 -12.89
N ALA A 527 24.24 -7.21 -13.72
CA ALA A 527 23.03 -7.98 -13.99
C ALA A 527 22.60 -8.83 -12.79
N LEU A 528 23.55 -9.34 -12.02
CA LEU A 528 23.27 -10.08 -10.79
C LEU A 528 22.67 -9.14 -9.75
N ILE A 529 23.27 -7.96 -9.52
CA ILE A 529 22.78 -6.94 -8.57
C ILE A 529 21.32 -6.56 -8.86
N GLU A 530 21.01 -6.22 -10.12
CA GLU A 530 19.67 -5.79 -10.52
C GLU A 530 18.62 -6.90 -10.42
N ASN A 531 18.97 -8.12 -10.83
CA ASN A 531 18.04 -9.25 -10.77
C ASN A 531 17.85 -9.76 -9.35
N ALA A 532 18.90 -9.77 -8.52
CA ALA A 532 18.80 -10.09 -7.11
C ALA A 532 17.90 -9.09 -6.39
N ALA A 533 18.04 -7.78 -6.62
CA ALA A 533 17.13 -6.79 -6.06
C ALA A 533 15.66 -7.03 -6.48
N ARG A 534 15.41 -7.28 -7.77
CA ARG A 534 14.06 -7.63 -8.25
C ARG A 534 13.53 -8.90 -7.59
N HIS A 535 14.38 -9.92 -7.42
CA HIS A 535 14.04 -11.16 -6.74
C HIS A 535 13.88 -10.98 -5.23
N ALA A 536 14.53 -10.03 -4.58
CA ALA A 536 14.23 -9.62 -3.21
C ALA A 536 12.87 -8.90 -3.11
N GLY A 537 12.32 -8.42 -4.22
CA GLY A 537 11.00 -7.77 -4.26
C GLY A 537 11.05 -6.26 -4.36
N TYR A 538 12.22 -5.67 -4.61
CA TYR A 538 12.31 -4.25 -4.95
C TYR A 538 11.62 -3.98 -6.30
N PRO A 539 10.86 -2.86 -6.43
CA PRO A 539 10.18 -2.52 -7.68
C PRO A 539 11.16 -2.14 -8.80
N VAL A 540 12.31 -1.58 -8.44
CA VAL A 540 13.37 -1.15 -9.35
C VAL A 540 14.71 -1.52 -8.71
N GLY A 541 15.64 -2.06 -9.50
CA GLY A 541 16.99 -2.40 -9.01
C GLY A 541 17.80 -1.15 -8.64
N PRO A 542 18.83 -1.31 -7.78
CA PRO A 542 19.53 -0.20 -7.15
C PRO A 542 20.39 0.64 -8.12
N LEU A 543 20.82 0.10 -9.26
CA LEU A 543 21.52 0.88 -10.31
C LEU A 543 20.50 1.61 -11.18
N ALA A 544 19.41 0.93 -11.55
CA ALA A 544 18.33 1.51 -12.33
C ALA A 544 17.62 2.66 -11.61
N VAL A 545 17.42 2.55 -10.29
CA VAL A 545 16.75 3.60 -9.51
C VAL A 545 17.62 4.85 -9.39
N GLN A 546 18.95 4.71 -9.31
CA GLN A 546 19.88 5.84 -9.36
C GLN A 546 19.81 6.59 -10.69
N ASP A 547 19.63 5.88 -11.81
CA ASP A 547 19.39 6.53 -13.10
C ASP A 547 18.05 7.29 -13.12
N GLU A 548 17.03 6.77 -12.43
CA GLU A 548 15.70 7.39 -12.36
C GLU A 548 15.68 8.63 -11.47
N THR A 549 16.42 8.63 -10.36
CA THR A 549 16.53 9.77 -9.44
C THR A 549 17.53 10.83 -9.89
N SER A 550 18.56 10.45 -10.67
CA SER A 550 19.70 11.24 -11.17
C SER A 550 20.99 10.96 -10.41
N ILE A 551 21.97 10.39 -11.11
CA ILE A 551 23.34 10.19 -10.62
C ILE A 551 24.01 11.55 -10.37
N GLU A 552 23.76 12.53 -11.26
CA GLU A 552 24.29 13.88 -11.12
C GLU A 552 23.84 14.53 -9.80
N LEU A 553 22.56 14.38 -9.46
CA LEU A 553 22.01 14.94 -8.23
C LEU A 553 22.67 14.30 -7.01
N GLY A 554 22.76 12.96 -6.99
CA GLY A 554 23.44 12.22 -5.91
C GLY A 554 24.90 12.66 -5.74
N TYR A 555 25.62 12.87 -6.84
CA TYR A 555 27.01 13.34 -6.80
C TYR A 555 27.12 14.79 -6.28
N LYS A 556 26.23 15.70 -6.69
CA LYS A 556 26.19 17.07 -6.16
C LYS A 556 25.90 17.09 -4.65
N ILE A 557 24.94 16.28 -4.19
CA ILE A 557 24.64 16.13 -2.76
C ILE A 557 25.87 15.65 -1.99
N HIS A 558 26.62 14.69 -2.55
CA HIS A 558 27.86 14.20 -1.95
C HIS A 558 28.91 15.32 -1.82
N LEU A 559 29.17 16.07 -2.89
CA LEU A 559 30.11 17.20 -2.86
C LEU A 559 29.68 18.27 -1.85
N GLN A 560 28.39 18.62 -1.83
CA GLN A 560 27.86 19.57 -0.85
C GLN A 560 28.01 19.06 0.59
N THR A 561 27.88 17.75 0.80
CA THR A 561 28.05 17.16 2.14
C THR A 561 29.50 17.21 2.60
N ILE A 562 30.46 17.02 1.69
CA ILE A 562 31.89 17.25 1.97
C ILE A 562 32.11 18.70 2.40
N GLU A 563 31.55 19.66 1.67
CA GLU A 563 31.67 21.09 2.00
C GLU A 563 31.05 21.42 3.37
N ASP A 564 29.85 20.90 3.64
CA ASP A 564 29.11 21.19 4.87
C ASP A 564 29.75 20.56 6.13
N MET A 565 30.38 19.39 6.02
CA MET A 565 30.87 18.61 7.17
C MET A 565 32.39 18.63 7.32
N GLY A 566 33.14 18.96 6.27
CA GLY A 566 34.61 18.95 6.28
C GLY A 566 35.16 17.60 6.75
N ASP A 567 36.12 17.63 7.67
CA ASP A 567 36.80 16.45 8.22
C ASP A 567 35.86 15.48 8.98
N ALA A 568 34.68 15.94 9.40
CA ALA A 568 33.69 15.08 10.04
C ALA A 568 32.96 14.16 9.04
N TYR A 569 33.05 14.45 7.73
CA TYR A 569 32.39 13.64 6.73
C TYR A 569 33.10 12.30 6.53
N LYS A 570 32.34 11.21 6.71
CA LYS A 570 32.76 9.88 6.30
C LYS A 570 32.06 9.54 4.97
N PRO A 571 32.79 9.45 3.85
CA PRO A 571 32.18 9.14 2.57
C PRO A 571 31.44 7.81 2.60
N ALA A 572 30.24 7.77 2.03
CA ALA A 572 29.48 6.53 1.89
C ALA A 572 30.23 5.54 1.00
N SER A 573 30.01 4.24 1.20
CA SER A 573 30.65 3.21 0.37
C SER A 573 30.27 3.39 -1.11
N GLY A 574 31.19 3.06 -2.02
CA GLY A 574 30.90 3.10 -3.47
C GLY A 574 30.68 4.49 -4.08
N TRP A 575 30.79 5.61 -3.36
CA TRP A 575 30.52 6.97 -3.89
C TRP A 575 31.34 7.32 -5.15
N LYS A 576 32.55 6.74 -5.26
CA LYS A 576 33.45 6.93 -6.41
C LYS A 576 32.86 6.42 -7.72
N VAL A 577 31.90 5.50 -7.68
CA VAL A 577 31.19 5.02 -8.87
C VAL A 577 30.42 6.16 -9.52
N SER A 578 29.67 6.92 -8.73
CA SER A 578 28.91 8.08 -9.21
C SER A 578 29.84 9.14 -9.80
N ALA A 579 31.00 9.39 -9.18
CA ALA A 579 32.00 10.33 -9.70
C ALA A 579 32.49 9.91 -11.09
N LYS A 580 32.89 8.63 -11.26
CA LYS A 580 33.34 8.10 -12.56
C LYS A 580 32.25 8.16 -13.64
N LEU A 581 30.99 7.92 -13.29
CA LEU A 581 29.88 8.01 -14.25
C LEU A 581 29.63 9.45 -14.68
N VAL A 582 29.73 10.42 -13.75
CA VAL A 582 29.63 11.85 -14.07
C VAL A 582 30.78 12.29 -14.99
N GLU A 583 32.01 11.82 -14.76
CA GLU A 583 33.16 12.07 -15.65
C GLU A 583 32.94 11.55 -17.08
N GLN A 584 32.10 10.52 -17.24
CA GLN A 584 31.71 9.95 -18.54
C GLN A 584 30.41 10.56 -19.11
N ASP A 585 29.91 11.65 -18.51
CA ASP A 585 28.64 12.29 -18.88
C ASP A 585 27.44 11.30 -18.84
N ARG A 586 27.45 10.38 -17.87
CA ARG A 586 26.39 9.39 -17.64
C ARG A 586 25.58 9.78 -16.40
N LEU A 587 24.71 10.76 -16.59
CA LEU A 587 24.05 11.51 -15.52
C LEU A 587 22.70 10.90 -15.07
N GLY A 588 22.17 9.94 -15.83
CA GLY A 588 20.92 9.22 -15.53
C GLY A 588 19.91 9.23 -16.69
N LYS A 589 18.71 8.69 -16.43
CA LYS A 589 17.65 8.44 -17.42
C LYS A 589 17.20 9.69 -18.18
N LYS A 590 17.10 10.83 -17.50
CA LYS A 590 16.74 12.12 -18.12
C LYS A 590 17.70 12.50 -19.26
N TYR A 591 18.96 12.11 -19.14
CA TYR A 591 20.02 12.40 -20.09
C TYR A 591 20.24 11.26 -21.11
N GLY A 592 19.40 10.21 -21.07
CA GLY A 592 19.48 9.06 -21.98
C GLY A 592 20.56 8.03 -21.64
N LYS A 593 21.41 8.31 -20.64
CA LYS A 593 22.55 7.45 -20.25
C LYS A 593 22.92 7.60 -18.78
N GLY A 594 23.08 6.46 -18.11
CA GLY A 594 23.51 6.30 -16.71
C GLY A 594 24.16 4.93 -16.52
N PHE A 595 23.86 4.19 -15.46
CA PHE A 595 24.20 2.75 -15.40
C PHE A 595 23.61 1.96 -16.58
N TYR A 596 22.47 2.43 -17.09
CA TYR A 596 21.81 1.92 -18.28
C TYR A 596 22.00 2.84 -19.49
N ASP A 597 21.90 2.27 -20.68
CA ASP A 597 21.57 2.99 -21.90
C ASP A 597 20.05 3.04 -22.07
N TYR A 598 19.52 4.20 -22.46
CA TYR A 598 18.10 4.43 -22.72
C TYR A 598 17.86 4.80 -24.20
N PRO A 599 18.01 3.83 -25.13
CA PRO A 599 17.80 4.09 -26.55
C PRO A 599 16.33 4.43 -26.84
N GLU A 600 16.11 5.43 -27.70
CA GLU A 600 14.76 5.77 -28.16
C GLU A 600 14.11 4.59 -28.89
N GLY A 601 12.86 4.28 -28.56
CA GLY A 601 12.10 3.19 -29.20
C GLY A 601 12.56 1.77 -28.84
N ALA A 602 13.54 1.59 -27.95
CA ALA A 602 14.04 0.28 -27.55
C ALA A 602 14.02 0.10 -26.02
N LYS A 603 14.19 -1.15 -25.56
CA LYS A 603 14.27 -1.46 -24.12
C LYS A 603 15.60 -0.93 -23.57
N LYS A 604 15.55 -0.39 -22.34
CA LYS A 604 16.76 -0.07 -21.58
C LYS A 604 17.64 -1.31 -21.43
N ARG A 605 18.96 -1.12 -21.41
CA ARG A 605 19.94 -2.18 -21.20
C ARG A 605 21.09 -1.68 -20.34
N LEU A 606 21.71 -2.55 -19.55
CA LEU A 606 22.92 -2.19 -18.81
C LEU A 606 24.00 -1.75 -19.78
N TRP A 607 24.72 -0.68 -19.42
CA TRP A 607 25.77 -0.14 -20.26
C TRP A 607 26.98 -1.09 -20.29
N PRO A 608 27.43 -1.57 -21.47
CA PRO A 608 28.57 -2.49 -21.54
C PRO A 608 29.87 -1.93 -20.94
N GLY A 609 30.05 -0.61 -20.96
CA GLY A 609 31.22 0.04 -20.37
C GLY A 609 31.32 -0.08 -18.85
N LEU A 610 30.27 -0.55 -18.16
CA LEU A 610 30.36 -0.89 -16.73
C LEU A 610 31.42 -1.97 -16.48
N ALA A 611 31.52 -2.99 -17.34
CA ALA A 611 32.48 -4.08 -17.19
C ALA A 611 33.93 -3.64 -17.49
N GLU A 612 34.11 -2.59 -18.30
CA GLU A 612 35.43 -1.98 -18.53
C GLU A 612 35.85 -1.11 -17.35
N MET A 613 34.90 -0.35 -16.79
CA MET A 613 35.14 0.57 -15.68
C MET A 613 35.28 -0.15 -14.34
N PHE A 614 34.54 -1.25 -14.16
CA PHE A 614 34.49 -2.11 -12.99
C PHE A 614 34.56 -3.57 -13.46
N PRO A 615 35.78 -4.12 -13.64
CA PRO A 615 35.97 -5.49 -14.12
C PRO A 615 35.22 -6.51 -13.26
N VAL A 616 34.47 -7.39 -13.91
CA VAL A 616 33.70 -8.46 -13.25
C VAL A 616 34.67 -9.52 -12.74
N SER A 617 34.52 -9.91 -11.47
CA SER A 617 35.29 -10.98 -10.82
C SER A 617 34.90 -12.36 -11.36
N ASP A 618 35.86 -13.28 -11.46
CA ASP A 618 35.59 -14.68 -11.82
C ASP A 618 34.71 -15.38 -10.76
N GLU A 619 34.89 -15.01 -9.50
CA GLU A 619 34.07 -15.47 -8.38
C GLU A 619 32.94 -14.46 -8.13
N GLN A 620 31.70 -14.94 -8.18
CA GLN A 620 30.49 -14.15 -7.95
C GLN A 620 29.77 -14.64 -6.68
N PRO A 621 29.21 -13.74 -5.87
CA PRO A 621 28.32 -14.13 -4.78
C PRO A 621 27.06 -14.81 -5.35
N ASP A 622 26.39 -15.61 -4.54
CA ASP A 622 25.09 -16.14 -4.92
C ASP A 622 23.99 -15.05 -4.87
N VAL A 623 22.83 -15.37 -5.43
CA VAL A 623 21.69 -14.43 -5.48
C VAL A 623 21.18 -14.08 -4.08
N GLU A 624 21.25 -15.00 -3.11
CA GLU A 624 20.73 -14.80 -1.76
C GLU A 624 21.65 -13.89 -0.93
N GLU A 625 22.97 -14.00 -1.07
CA GLU A 625 23.93 -13.07 -0.47
C GLU A 625 23.68 -11.65 -1.00
N VAL A 626 23.49 -11.46 -2.31
CA VAL A 626 23.22 -10.13 -2.87
C VAL A 626 21.89 -9.56 -2.39
N LYS A 627 20.83 -10.39 -2.30
CA LYS A 627 19.53 -9.98 -1.71
C LYS A 627 19.71 -9.55 -0.26
N SER A 628 20.39 -10.39 0.53
CA SER A 628 20.64 -10.17 1.95
C SER A 628 21.46 -8.89 2.18
N ARG A 629 22.58 -8.69 1.47
CA ARG A 629 23.38 -7.46 1.56
C ARG A 629 22.55 -6.18 1.37
N LEU A 630 21.71 -6.14 0.33
CA LEU A 630 20.87 -4.99 0.01
C LEU A 630 19.80 -4.72 1.08
N MET A 631 19.14 -5.76 1.58
CA MET A 631 18.09 -5.60 2.59
C MET A 631 18.66 -5.31 3.98
N THR A 632 19.73 -6.01 4.36
CA THR A 632 20.39 -5.91 5.66
C THR A 632 21.03 -4.54 5.87
N ILE A 633 21.69 -3.96 4.86
CA ILE A 633 22.30 -2.63 5.02
C ILE A 633 21.25 -1.54 5.26
N GLN A 634 20.08 -1.65 4.61
CA GLN A 634 18.97 -0.72 4.82
C GLN A 634 18.35 -0.90 6.20
N ALA A 635 18.12 -2.14 6.62
CA ALA A 635 17.54 -2.43 7.92
C ALA A 635 18.47 -1.99 9.07
N LEU A 636 19.78 -2.18 8.91
CA LEU A 636 20.78 -1.72 9.87
C LEU A 636 20.81 -0.20 10.00
N ASP A 637 20.78 0.54 8.88
CA ASP A 637 20.77 2.00 8.95
C ASP A 637 19.42 2.58 9.41
N ALA A 638 18.32 1.86 9.18
CA ALA A 638 17.04 2.17 9.80
C ALA A 638 17.09 2.02 11.33
N TYR A 639 17.75 0.98 11.84
CA TYR A 639 18.00 0.84 13.26
C TYR A 639 18.85 2.00 13.82
N ARG A 640 19.90 2.41 13.11
CA ARG A 640 20.70 3.60 13.48
C ARG A 640 19.84 4.86 13.51
N CYS A 641 18.92 5.04 12.55
CA CYS A 641 17.95 6.14 12.59
C CYS A 641 17.08 6.12 13.85
N LEU A 642 16.72 4.94 14.37
CA LEU A 642 15.96 4.81 15.62
C LEU A 642 16.82 5.15 16.85
N GLU A 643 18.06 4.65 16.90
CA GLU A 643 19.01 4.96 17.97
C GLU A 643 19.39 6.44 18.04
N GLU A 644 19.62 7.06 16.88
CA GLU A 644 19.92 8.49 16.74
C GLU A 644 18.68 9.39 16.92
N ASN A 645 17.52 8.80 17.23
CA ASN A 645 16.24 9.49 17.40
C ASN A 645 15.80 10.28 16.14
N VAL A 646 16.23 9.87 14.95
CA VAL A 646 15.70 10.36 13.67
C VAL A 646 14.31 9.75 13.45
N LEU A 647 14.19 8.44 13.63
CA LEU A 647 12.91 7.75 13.74
C LEU A 647 12.45 7.75 15.19
N MET A 648 11.16 8.02 15.40
CA MET A 648 10.54 7.97 16.72
C MET A 648 9.84 6.63 17.01
N SER A 649 9.55 5.84 15.96
CA SER A 649 8.90 4.54 16.11
C SER A 649 9.30 3.57 15.00
N PRO A 650 9.38 2.25 15.27
CA PRO A 650 9.52 1.23 14.23
C PRO A 650 8.39 1.29 13.20
N ASP A 651 7.17 1.66 13.61
CA ASP A 651 6.00 1.77 12.73
C ASP A 651 6.20 2.77 11.60
N ASP A 652 6.74 3.95 11.90
CA ASP A 652 7.07 4.96 10.89
C ASP A 652 8.20 4.48 9.98
N GLY A 653 9.16 3.76 10.54
CA GLY A 653 10.24 3.15 9.77
C GLY A 653 9.74 2.14 8.74
N ASP A 654 8.87 1.23 9.16
CA ASP A 654 8.30 0.19 8.31
C ASP A 654 7.38 0.78 7.23
N ILE A 655 6.46 1.69 7.61
CA ILE A 655 5.59 2.39 6.65
C ILE A 655 6.44 3.19 5.66
N GLY A 656 7.40 3.96 6.16
CA GLY A 656 8.28 4.80 5.35
C GLY A 656 9.10 4.00 4.36
N SER A 657 9.62 2.84 4.78
CA SER A 657 10.40 1.97 3.93
C SER A 657 9.63 1.41 2.75
N ILE A 658 8.41 0.92 2.99
CA ILE A 658 7.59 0.35 1.92
C ILE A 658 7.03 1.44 1.01
N LEU A 659 6.45 2.49 1.60
CA LEU A 659 5.69 3.49 0.85
C LEU A 659 6.56 4.60 0.25
N GLY A 660 7.77 4.81 0.78
CA GLY A 660 8.70 5.85 0.35
C GLY A 660 9.57 5.37 -0.80
N TRP A 661 10.40 4.33 -0.57
CA TRP A 661 11.36 3.84 -1.56
C TRP A 661 11.11 2.42 -2.06
N GLY A 662 10.06 1.75 -1.59
CA GLY A 662 9.68 0.43 -2.08
C GLY A 662 10.53 -0.71 -1.50
N PHE A 663 10.89 -0.63 -0.21
CA PHE A 663 11.39 -1.80 0.50
C PHE A 663 10.41 -2.97 0.35
N PRO A 664 10.87 -4.22 0.18
CA PRO A 664 9.99 -5.33 -0.18
C PRO A 664 8.81 -5.52 0.79
N PRO A 665 7.55 -5.35 0.34
CA PRO A 665 6.38 -5.37 1.22
C PRO A 665 6.16 -6.69 1.97
N TRP A 666 6.55 -7.83 1.39
CA TRP A 666 6.44 -9.14 2.03
C TRP A 666 7.22 -9.24 3.34
N ALA A 667 8.29 -8.45 3.49
CA ALA A 667 9.09 -8.39 4.70
C ALA A 667 8.46 -7.50 5.78
N GLY A 668 7.37 -6.77 5.48
CA GLY A 668 6.68 -5.89 6.42
C GLY A 668 7.38 -4.54 6.67
N GLY A 669 8.58 -4.33 6.13
CA GLY A 669 9.39 -3.14 6.36
C GLY A 669 10.74 -3.50 6.97
N VAL A 670 11.57 -2.50 7.20
CA VAL A 670 12.95 -2.65 7.68
C VAL A 670 13.07 -3.29 9.07
N PHE A 671 12.20 -2.94 10.04
CA PHE A 671 12.20 -3.52 11.39
C PHE A 671 11.50 -4.87 11.42
N SER A 672 10.38 -4.99 10.71
CA SER A 672 9.70 -6.26 10.47
C SER A 672 10.63 -7.32 9.84
N TYR A 673 11.52 -6.90 8.93
CA TYR A 673 12.54 -7.76 8.34
C TYR A 673 13.52 -8.28 9.41
N ILE A 674 14.02 -7.41 10.29
CA ILE A 674 14.93 -7.82 11.39
C ILE A 674 14.22 -8.85 12.29
N ASP A 675 12.96 -8.62 12.66
CA ASP A 675 12.19 -9.57 13.47
C ASP A 675 11.92 -10.90 12.75
N THR A 676 11.75 -10.86 11.42
CA THR A 676 11.51 -12.05 10.59
C THR A 676 12.75 -12.91 10.44
N VAL A 677 13.92 -12.29 10.25
CA VAL A 677 15.23 -12.98 10.29
C VAL A 677 15.50 -13.50 11.71
N GLY A 678 15.07 -12.74 12.71
CA GLY A 678 15.39 -12.93 14.12
C GLY A 678 16.56 -12.04 14.51
N VAL A 679 16.37 -11.22 15.55
CA VAL A 679 17.37 -10.21 15.96
C VAL A 679 18.78 -10.80 16.17
N PRO A 680 18.96 -11.96 16.83
CA PRO A 680 20.29 -12.57 16.96
C PRO A 680 20.92 -12.99 15.63
N GLU A 681 20.14 -13.58 14.74
CA GLU A 681 20.61 -14.01 13.41
C GLU A 681 20.96 -12.80 12.52
N PHE A 682 20.18 -11.73 12.61
CA PHE A 682 20.44 -10.48 11.92
C PHE A 682 21.77 -9.85 12.37
N VAL A 683 22.04 -9.84 13.69
CA VAL A 683 23.31 -9.36 14.24
C VAL A 683 24.47 -10.22 13.76
N ALA A 684 24.35 -11.55 13.81
CA ALA A 684 25.38 -12.47 13.33
C ALA A 684 25.68 -12.27 11.83
N THR A 685 24.64 -12.05 11.01
CA THR A 685 24.79 -11.74 9.58
C THR A 685 25.53 -10.41 9.37
N CYS A 686 25.20 -9.38 10.15
CA CYS A 686 25.89 -8.10 10.06
C CYS A 686 27.36 -8.20 10.49
N ASP A 687 27.68 -9.03 11.49
CA ASP A 687 29.05 -9.27 11.94
C ASP A 687 29.89 -9.96 10.86
N ASP A 688 29.37 -11.03 10.23
CA ASP A 688 30.04 -11.68 9.10
C ASP A 688 30.31 -10.70 7.95
N TYR A 689 29.31 -9.88 7.59
CA TYR A 689 29.47 -8.85 6.58
C TYR A 689 30.43 -7.74 7.01
N CYS A 690 30.47 -7.38 8.29
CA CYS A 690 31.42 -6.40 8.80
C CYS A 690 32.86 -6.90 8.61
N ASP A 691 33.11 -8.16 8.95
CA ASP A 691 34.44 -8.80 8.85
C ASP A 691 34.90 -8.98 7.40
N ARG A 692 34.01 -9.43 6.51
CA ARG A 692 34.33 -9.74 5.10
C ARG A 692 34.25 -8.53 4.18
N LEU A 693 33.23 -7.70 4.37
CA LEU A 693 32.83 -6.67 3.41
C LEU A 693 33.17 -5.27 3.93
N GLY A 694 33.21 -5.07 5.25
CA GLY A 694 33.77 -3.88 5.89
C GLY A 694 32.80 -3.16 6.85
N GLU A 695 33.34 -2.16 7.55
CA GLU A 695 32.74 -1.52 8.75
C GLU A 695 31.35 -0.90 8.58
N ARG A 696 30.86 -0.71 7.35
CA ARG A 696 29.49 -0.20 7.12
C ARG A 696 28.40 -1.09 7.70
N PHE A 697 28.69 -2.38 7.89
CA PHE A 697 27.81 -3.35 8.56
C PHE A 697 27.99 -3.41 10.09
N THR A 698 28.78 -2.52 10.69
CA THR A 698 28.97 -2.48 12.15
C THR A 698 27.64 -2.32 12.88
N VAL A 699 27.35 -3.27 13.76
CA VAL A 699 26.15 -3.31 14.60
C VAL A 699 26.34 -2.43 15.83
N PRO A 700 25.42 -1.49 16.14
CA PRO A 700 25.45 -0.75 17.39
C PRO A 700 25.30 -1.67 18.62
N ASP A 701 25.99 -1.35 19.71
CA ASP A 701 25.94 -2.15 20.95
C ASP A 701 24.51 -2.32 21.48
N SER A 702 23.67 -1.29 21.33
CA SER A 702 22.25 -1.32 21.70
C SER A 702 21.44 -2.39 20.97
N LEU A 703 21.77 -2.71 19.71
CA LEU A 703 21.13 -3.80 18.96
C LEU A 703 21.63 -5.17 19.43
N ARG A 704 22.91 -5.26 19.80
CA ARG A 704 23.48 -6.48 20.38
C ARG A 704 22.82 -6.81 21.71
N GLU A 705 22.68 -5.82 22.58
CA GLU A 705 21.97 -5.99 23.86
C GLU A 705 20.52 -6.44 23.64
N LYS A 706 19.85 -5.89 22.62
CA LYS A 706 18.49 -6.30 22.24
C LYS A 706 18.45 -7.77 21.81
N ALA A 707 19.42 -8.20 21.00
CA ALA A 707 19.57 -9.57 20.56
C ALA A 707 19.80 -10.54 21.74
N GLU A 708 20.69 -10.18 22.67
CA GLU A 708 21.00 -10.97 23.87
C GLU A 708 19.78 -11.17 24.77
N LYS A 709 18.91 -10.17 24.86
CA LYS A 709 17.64 -10.23 25.61
C LYS A 709 16.52 -10.96 24.88
N GLY A 710 16.72 -11.31 23.60
CA GLY A 710 15.70 -11.95 22.77
C GLY A 710 14.49 -11.05 22.48
N GLU A 711 14.66 -9.73 22.56
CA GLU A 711 13.57 -8.78 22.37
C GLU A 711 13.32 -8.51 20.88
N LYS A 712 12.05 -8.35 20.51
CA LYS A 712 11.62 -7.96 19.15
C LYS A 712 11.31 -6.47 19.07
N PHE A 713 11.16 -5.95 17.85
CA PHE A 713 10.54 -4.63 17.63
C PHE A 713 9.01 -4.73 17.75
N TYR A 714 8.46 -5.87 17.36
CA TYR A 714 7.04 -6.21 17.44
C TYR A 714 6.82 -7.44 18.34
N PRO A 715 6.56 -7.24 19.64
CA PRO A 715 6.34 -8.34 20.60
C PRO A 715 5.01 -9.07 20.41
#